data_AF-A0AAW1FM24-F1
#
_entry.id   AF-A0AAW1FM24-F1
#
_cell.length_a   1.000
_cell.length_b   1.000
_cell.length_c   1.000
_cell.angle_alpha   90.00
_cell.angle_beta   90.00
_cell.angle_gamma   90.00
#
_symmetry.space_group_name_H-M   'P 1'
#
loop_
_entity.id
_entity.type
_entity.pdbx_description
1 polymer ?
#
loop_
_entity_poly.entity_id
_entity_poly.type
_entity_poly.pdbx_seq_one_letter_code
_entity_poly.pdbx_strand_id
1 'polypeptide(L)'
;MELEEKPKYGEPRKYDPTFKGPIQNRGCTDIVCCILFIIAILAYIAVGILAWSQGDPRKVIYPTDSRGQFCGQAGTPLANKPLLFYFNIMKCASPMVLLEFQCPTTQMCVEKCPEKFMTLVKAYTNRNDFEDYKRFCKDGVTNAMGIPQILSLGLCPAMLTPSRPFTRRCFPALGQKGGVITVGNNSHFDDGSGTMRDAKDLVDGVKNATVVIEARQVVMKIFEDYTQSWYWILIGLVLAMLTSLLFIVLLRFLAGIMVWVMIVLVILVIGYGIFHCYMEYAALKGEAGANVTLQELGFQTDFAVYLQIRQTWLAFMIILAIVDVIIILLLIFLRKRILIAIALIKEASRAVGHVMSSLFYPLFTFVLLAMVIAFWAVTAVFLSTSNEPIYKVFNETVCDHSRKTCDPANYSTSEEKAHCPDSECLFAFYGGETAYHKYLIGLQFYNVFLFFWCANFVTALGQMTLAGAFASYYWAVNKSDDMPAFPVFSALGRSLRYHTGTLAFGSLILSIIQIIRVLLEYLDHKLKGAHNKFTKFLLCCLKCCFWCLEKCIKFLNRNAYIMVAIYGKNFCTAARDAFLLLMRNMIRVAVLDKVTDFLLFLGKLLIVGLVGIFAFFFFSGRVKAFEDTAPHLHYYWVPILTVVVGSYLIAHGFFSVYAMCVDTLFLCFLEDLERNDGSAERPYLMPESLRKVLNKKNKAEPAH
;
A
#
# COMPACT_ATOMS: atom_id res chain seq x y z
N MET A 1 23.23 47.11 -33.95
CA MET A 1 23.54 46.02 -33.01
C MET A 1 22.21 45.53 -32.47
N GLU A 2 21.53 44.68 -33.26
CA GLU A 2 20.29 44.04 -32.82
C GLU A 2 20.66 43.04 -31.73
N LEU A 3 20.13 43.26 -30.52
CA LEU A 3 20.14 42.26 -29.47
C LEU A 3 19.28 41.10 -29.97
N GLU A 4 19.91 40.03 -30.47
CA GLU A 4 19.24 38.76 -30.69
C GLU A 4 18.57 38.35 -29.37
N GLU A 5 17.24 38.43 -29.31
CA GLU A 5 16.46 37.92 -28.19
C GLU A 5 16.76 36.43 -28.06
N LYS A 6 17.53 36.06 -27.04
CA LYS A 6 17.78 34.65 -26.73
C LYS A 6 16.42 33.96 -26.56
N PRO A 7 16.12 32.90 -27.34
CA PRO A 7 14.82 32.26 -27.31
C PRO A 7 14.50 31.77 -25.89
N LYS A 8 13.28 32.07 -25.41
CA LYS A 8 12.79 31.81 -24.04
C LYS A 8 12.99 30.36 -23.55
N TYR A 9 13.12 29.40 -24.46
CA TYR A 9 13.31 27.97 -24.18
C TYR A 9 14.59 27.37 -24.80
N GLY A 10 15.61 28.19 -25.08
CA GLY A 10 16.89 27.76 -25.64
C GLY A 10 16.85 27.46 -27.15
N GLU A 11 18.02 27.29 -27.77
CA GLU A 11 18.15 27.04 -29.20
C GLU A 11 17.83 25.59 -29.59
N PRO A 12 17.14 25.35 -30.74
CA PRO A 12 16.99 24.02 -31.34
C PRO A 12 18.31 23.24 -31.40
N ARG A 13 18.24 21.93 -31.14
CA ARG A 13 19.42 21.07 -31.22
C ARG A 13 19.95 21.02 -32.66
N LYS A 14 21.17 21.51 -32.87
CA LYS A 14 21.86 21.46 -34.17
C LYS A 14 22.29 20.03 -34.51
N TYR A 15 22.42 19.75 -35.81
CA TYR A 15 22.95 18.50 -36.32
C TYR A 15 24.39 18.29 -35.83
N ASP A 16 24.68 17.10 -35.31
CA ASP A 16 26.00 16.70 -34.82
C ASP A 16 26.45 15.43 -35.56
N PRO A 17 27.43 15.52 -36.47
CA PRO A 17 27.91 14.38 -37.24
C PRO A 17 28.64 13.33 -36.38
N THR A 18 29.02 13.66 -35.15
CA THR A 18 29.70 12.74 -34.23
C THR A 18 28.72 11.91 -33.38
N PHE A 19 27.43 12.20 -33.46
CA PHE A 19 26.40 11.48 -32.72
C PHE A 19 26.16 10.08 -33.29
N LYS A 20 26.76 9.07 -32.64
CA LYS A 20 26.64 7.64 -33.00
C LYS A 20 25.51 6.91 -32.24
N GLY A 21 24.46 7.63 -31.87
CA GLY A 21 23.31 7.08 -31.15
C GLY A 21 23.62 6.68 -29.69
N PRO A 22 22.72 5.90 -29.05
CA PRO A 22 22.73 5.66 -27.61
C PRO A 22 23.61 4.47 -27.15
N ILE A 23 24.47 3.95 -28.00
CA ILE A 23 25.28 2.76 -27.69
C ILE A 23 26.73 3.15 -27.35
N GLN A 24 27.32 4.05 -28.13
CA GLN A 24 28.74 4.40 -28.05
C GLN A 24 28.99 5.62 -27.13
N ASN A 25 30.25 5.80 -26.72
CA ASN A 25 30.74 6.94 -25.92
C ASN A 25 29.97 7.16 -24.60
N ARG A 26 30.09 6.21 -23.66
CA ARG A 26 29.52 6.32 -22.31
C ARG A 26 30.58 6.59 -21.25
N GLY A 27 30.28 7.51 -20.34
CA GLY A 27 31.07 7.82 -19.16
C GLY A 27 30.23 7.73 -17.90
N CYS A 28 30.88 7.53 -16.75
CA CYS A 28 30.20 7.49 -15.46
C CYS A 28 29.58 8.85 -15.13
N THR A 29 28.31 8.86 -14.72
CA THR A 29 27.57 10.08 -14.38
C THR A 29 27.21 10.14 -12.90
N ASP A 30 27.21 11.36 -12.34
CA ASP A 30 26.80 11.64 -10.96
C ASP A 30 27.51 10.74 -9.92
N ILE A 31 28.83 10.57 -10.05
CA ILE A 31 29.65 9.63 -9.26
C ILE A 31 29.49 9.81 -7.76
N VAL A 32 29.39 11.06 -7.27
CA VAL A 32 29.19 11.37 -5.85
C VAL A 32 27.89 10.74 -5.34
N CYS A 33 26.80 10.85 -6.09
CA CYS A 33 25.52 10.24 -5.71
C CYS A 33 25.57 8.71 -5.77
N CYS A 34 26.37 8.14 -6.68
CA CYS A 34 26.63 6.70 -6.71
C CYS A 34 27.30 6.23 -5.41
N ILE A 35 28.37 6.91 -4.99
CA ILE A 35 29.10 6.59 -3.75
C ILE A 35 28.18 6.73 -2.53
N LEU A 36 27.43 7.83 -2.44
CA LEU A 36 26.47 8.06 -1.35
C LEU A 36 25.41 6.96 -1.28
N PHE A 37 24.89 6.52 -2.42
CA PHE A 37 23.91 5.45 -2.47
C PHE A 37 24.48 4.11 -2.01
N ILE A 38 25.69 3.74 -2.47
CA ILE A 38 26.35 2.51 -2.03
C ILE A 38 26.58 2.52 -0.51
N ILE A 39 27.09 3.63 0.04
CA ILE A 39 27.27 3.78 1.49
C ILE A 39 25.93 3.65 2.22
N ALA A 40 24.88 4.28 1.70
CA ALA A 40 23.54 4.19 2.29
C ALA A 40 23.00 2.75 2.27
N ILE A 41 23.22 1.98 1.21
CA ILE A 41 22.83 0.56 1.15
C ILE A 41 23.62 -0.29 2.15
N LEU A 42 24.94 -0.08 2.26
CA LEU A 42 25.76 -0.81 3.23
C LEU A 42 25.33 -0.52 4.67
N ALA A 43 25.08 0.75 4.99
CA ALA A 43 24.53 1.14 6.29
C ALA A 43 23.14 0.55 6.52
N TYR A 44 22.30 0.47 5.49
CA TYR A 44 20.97 -0.13 5.59
C TYR A 44 21.02 -1.63 5.90
N ILE A 45 21.93 -2.36 5.25
CA ILE A 45 22.19 -3.77 5.55
C ILE A 45 22.69 -3.94 6.99
N ALA A 46 23.60 -3.08 7.45
CA ALA A 46 24.10 -3.11 8.82
C ALA A 46 22.98 -2.89 9.85
N VAL A 47 22.07 -1.93 9.62
CA VAL A 47 20.88 -1.72 10.46
C VAL A 47 19.98 -2.94 10.46
N GLY A 48 19.79 -3.59 9.30
CA GLY A 48 19.05 -4.85 9.21
C GLY A 48 19.65 -5.95 10.09
N ILE A 49 20.96 -6.19 9.99
CA ILE A 49 21.67 -7.18 10.81
C ILE A 49 21.54 -6.87 12.30
N LEU A 50 21.73 -5.61 12.71
CA LEU A 50 21.57 -5.19 14.11
C LEU A 50 20.13 -5.41 14.60
N ALA A 51 19.14 -5.01 13.81
CA ALA A 51 17.73 -5.22 14.12
C ALA A 51 17.41 -6.71 14.29
N TRP A 52 17.89 -7.56 13.38
CA TRP A 52 17.61 -9.00 13.44
C TRP A 52 18.32 -9.71 14.58
N SER A 53 19.46 -9.19 15.04
CA SER A 53 20.19 -9.74 16.18
C SER A 53 19.55 -9.41 17.54
N GLN A 54 18.92 -8.24 17.66
CA GLN A 54 18.35 -7.76 18.94
C GLN A 54 16.82 -7.84 19.02
N GLY A 55 16.15 -7.79 17.86
CA GLY A 55 14.70 -7.85 17.77
C GLY A 55 14.19 -9.26 18.07
N ASP A 56 13.12 -9.33 18.86
CA ASP A 56 12.41 -10.57 19.12
C ASP A 56 10.98 -10.49 18.56
N PRO A 57 10.70 -11.07 17.37
CA PRO A 57 9.39 -11.00 16.74
C PRO A 57 8.29 -11.67 17.58
N ARG A 58 8.65 -12.53 18.57
CA ARG A 58 7.69 -13.15 19.47
C ARG A 58 6.92 -12.11 20.30
N LYS A 59 7.52 -10.95 20.59
CA LYS A 59 6.87 -9.84 21.34
C LYS A 59 5.64 -9.27 20.63
N VAL A 60 5.54 -9.43 19.31
CA VAL A 60 4.37 -9.01 18.53
C VAL A 60 3.28 -10.09 18.53
N ILE A 61 3.66 -11.36 18.62
CA ILE A 61 2.78 -12.52 18.46
C ILE A 61 2.19 -12.98 19.80
N TYR A 62 2.99 -12.96 20.86
CA TYR A 62 2.65 -13.49 22.18
C TYR A 62 2.41 -12.35 23.17
N PRO A 63 1.26 -12.31 23.85
CA PRO A 63 1.08 -11.40 24.97
C PRO A 63 1.93 -11.86 26.16
N THR A 64 2.28 -10.89 27.00
CA THR A 64 3.13 -11.10 28.18
C THR A 64 2.31 -10.87 29.44
N ASP A 65 2.44 -11.76 30.44
CA ASP A 65 1.82 -11.59 31.75
C ASP A 65 2.53 -10.51 32.60
N SER A 66 1.99 -10.21 33.79
CA SER A 66 2.62 -9.23 34.70
C SER A 66 3.99 -9.66 35.23
N ARG A 67 4.41 -10.92 35.02
CA ARG A 67 5.73 -11.45 35.37
C ARG A 67 6.72 -11.44 34.19
N GLY A 68 6.32 -10.92 33.02
CA GLY A 68 7.20 -10.88 31.86
C GLY A 68 7.22 -12.19 31.04
N GLN A 69 6.33 -13.15 31.33
CA GLN A 69 6.31 -14.45 30.66
C GLN A 69 5.32 -14.47 29.48
N PHE A 70 5.70 -15.11 28.37
CA PHE A 70 4.84 -15.23 27.19
C PHE A 70 3.72 -16.28 27.38
N CYS A 71 2.47 -15.87 27.14
CA CYS A 71 1.32 -16.78 27.19
C CYS A 71 1.26 -17.70 25.95
N GLY A 72 1.26 -19.02 26.13
CA GLY A 72 1.08 -19.98 25.03
C GLY A 72 2.32 -20.26 24.19
N GLN A 73 3.51 -19.89 24.68
CA GLN A 73 4.76 -20.23 24.02
C GLN A 73 5.13 -21.69 24.29
N ALA A 74 5.35 -22.47 23.23
CA ALA A 74 5.80 -23.85 23.36
C ALA A 74 7.15 -23.92 24.11
N GLY A 75 7.26 -24.86 25.07
CA GLY A 75 8.46 -25.07 25.87
C GLY A 75 8.59 -24.17 27.11
N THR A 76 7.61 -23.32 27.42
CA THR A 76 7.56 -22.56 28.69
C THR A 76 6.50 -23.14 29.64
N PRO A 77 6.53 -22.81 30.95
CA PRO A 77 5.50 -23.23 31.90
C PRO A 77 4.07 -22.79 31.52
N LEU A 78 3.96 -21.79 30.65
CA LEU A 78 2.69 -21.20 30.19
C LEU A 78 2.29 -21.69 28.79
N ALA A 79 2.91 -22.74 28.27
CA ALA A 79 2.59 -23.31 26.95
C ALA A 79 1.09 -23.65 26.80
N ASN A 80 0.48 -24.21 27.86
CA ASN A 80 -0.94 -24.58 27.87
C ASN A 80 -1.89 -23.41 28.21
N LYS A 81 -1.36 -22.21 28.45
CA LYS A 81 -2.13 -21.02 28.84
C LYS A 81 -1.94 -19.91 27.80
N PRO A 82 -2.60 -19.98 26.63
CA PRO A 82 -2.33 -19.07 25.52
C PRO A 82 -3.03 -17.71 25.60
N LEU A 83 -3.93 -17.49 26.57
CA LEU A 83 -4.76 -16.29 26.65
C LEU A 83 -4.34 -15.40 27.82
N LEU A 84 -4.25 -14.09 27.62
CA LEU A 84 -3.97 -13.12 28.67
C LEU A 84 -5.27 -12.57 29.27
N PHE A 85 -5.46 -12.72 30.57
CA PHE A 85 -6.60 -12.25 31.34
C PHE A 85 -6.21 -11.05 32.22
N TYR A 86 -7.12 -10.08 32.35
CA TYR A 86 -6.94 -8.88 33.19
C TYR A 86 -7.80 -8.99 34.44
N PHE A 87 -7.24 -8.77 35.62
CA PHE A 87 -7.99 -8.84 36.88
C PHE A 87 -9.08 -7.77 36.96
N ASN A 88 -8.81 -6.56 36.45
CA ASN A 88 -9.80 -5.51 36.35
C ASN A 88 -9.56 -4.66 35.09
N ILE A 89 -10.31 -4.97 34.03
CA ILE A 89 -10.22 -4.27 32.75
C ILE A 89 -10.74 -2.82 32.82
N MET A 90 -11.52 -2.45 33.84
CA MET A 90 -11.98 -1.07 34.02
C MET A 90 -10.81 -0.10 34.29
N LYS A 91 -9.77 -0.58 34.99
CA LYS A 91 -8.56 0.21 35.25
C LYS A 91 -7.78 0.53 33.96
N CYS A 92 -8.06 -0.17 32.86
CA CYS A 92 -7.47 0.09 31.54
C CYS A 92 -8.07 1.31 30.80
N ALA A 93 -9.20 1.87 31.26
CA ALA A 93 -9.90 2.95 30.54
C ALA A 93 -9.36 4.36 30.86
N SER A 94 -8.37 4.50 31.75
CA SER A 94 -7.90 5.82 32.21
C SER A 94 -6.98 6.52 31.19
N PRO A 95 -6.99 7.86 31.08
CA PRO A 95 -6.11 8.61 30.19
C PRO A 95 -4.61 8.39 30.44
N MET A 96 -4.22 7.94 31.64
CA MET A 96 -2.83 7.54 31.94
C MET A 96 -2.35 6.33 31.12
N VAL A 97 -3.26 5.42 30.74
CA VAL A 97 -2.94 4.23 29.93
C VAL A 97 -2.48 4.63 28.52
N LEU A 98 -2.95 5.77 28.00
CA LEU A 98 -2.51 6.34 26.71
C LEU A 98 -1.08 6.90 26.75
N LEU A 99 -0.55 7.22 27.92
CA LEU A 99 0.81 7.75 28.11
C LEU A 99 1.83 6.63 28.40
N GLU A 100 1.41 5.57 29.11
CA GLU A 100 2.31 4.52 29.60
C GLU A 100 2.20 3.20 28.83
N PHE A 101 1.24 3.08 27.89
CA PHE A 101 0.97 1.86 27.09
C PHE A 101 0.69 0.59 27.92
N GLN A 102 0.31 0.73 29.20
CA GLN A 102 0.02 -0.39 30.07
C GLN A 102 -1.21 -0.16 30.95
N CYS A 103 -2.00 -1.22 31.16
CA CYS A 103 -3.07 -1.23 32.15
C CYS A 103 -2.50 -1.43 33.56
N PRO A 104 -2.87 -0.59 34.55
CA PRO A 104 -2.50 -0.76 35.95
C PRO A 104 -3.37 -1.84 36.62
N THR A 105 -3.29 -3.07 36.11
CA THR A 105 -3.98 -4.25 36.65
C THR A 105 -3.12 -5.50 36.44
N THR A 106 -3.24 -6.47 37.34
CA THR A 106 -2.60 -7.77 37.20
C THR A 106 -3.09 -8.47 35.92
N GLN A 107 -2.13 -8.95 35.13
CA GLN A 107 -2.34 -9.67 33.89
C GLN A 107 -1.79 -11.09 34.04
N MET A 108 -2.60 -12.09 33.72
CA MET A 108 -2.27 -13.50 33.95
C MET A 108 -2.58 -14.33 32.70
N CYS A 109 -1.71 -15.28 32.37
CA CYS A 109 -2.01 -16.25 31.32
C CYS A 109 -2.99 -17.33 31.81
N VAL A 110 -4.03 -17.60 31.04
CA VAL A 110 -5.08 -18.59 31.29
C VAL A 110 -5.30 -19.48 30.06
N GLU A 111 -5.85 -20.66 30.30
CA GLU A 111 -6.19 -21.61 29.24
C GLU A 111 -7.45 -21.18 28.47
N LYS A 112 -8.47 -20.73 29.21
CA LYS A 112 -9.78 -20.33 28.68
C LYS A 112 -10.24 -19.04 29.34
N CYS A 113 -10.87 -18.15 28.57
CA CYS A 113 -11.49 -16.95 29.12
C CYS A 113 -12.70 -17.32 30.01
N PRO A 114 -13.01 -16.50 31.04
CA PRO A 114 -14.19 -16.73 31.88
C PRO A 114 -15.48 -16.65 31.06
N GLU A 115 -16.39 -17.61 31.23
CA GLU A 115 -17.64 -17.69 30.45
C GLU A 115 -18.85 -17.14 31.21
N LYS A 116 -18.76 -17.04 32.54
CA LYS A 116 -19.86 -16.64 33.41
C LYS A 116 -19.42 -15.48 34.30
N PHE A 117 -20.39 -14.64 34.64
CA PHE A 117 -20.19 -13.58 35.61
C PHE A 117 -20.19 -14.16 37.04
N MET A 118 -19.16 -13.85 37.84
CA MET A 118 -19.06 -14.33 39.22
C MET A 118 -18.19 -13.40 40.07
N THR A 119 -18.63 -13.04 41.27
CA THR A 119 -17.82 -12.31 42.25
C THR A 119 -17.07 -13.29 43.16
N LEU A 120 -15.92 -12.89 43.68
CA LEU A 120 -15.14 -13.73 44.61
C LEU A 120 -15.96 -14.12 45.84
N VAL A 121 -16.76 -13.19 46.37
CA VAL A 121 -17.67 -13.42 47.50
C VAL A 121 -18.66 -14.55 47.19
N LYS A 122 -19.28 -14.53 46.01
CA LYS A 122 -20.22 -15.57 45.59
C LYS A 122 -19.53 -16.90 45.33
N ALA A 123 -18.36 -16.89 44.70
CA ALA A 123 -17.57 -18.10 44.45
C ALA A 123 -17.19 -18.80 45.77
N TYR A 124 -16.81 -18.04 46.80
CA TYR A 124 -16.39 -18.58 48.10
C TYR A 124 -17.52 -19.31 48.87
N THR A 125 -18.79 -19.06 48.52
CA THR A 125 -19.94 -19.74 49.14
C THR A 125 -20.11 -21.19 48.71
N ASN A 126 -19.57 -21.57 47.54
CA ASN A 126 -19.71 -22.90 46.98
C ASN A 126 -18.33 -23.44 46.57
N ARG A 127 -17.95 -24.59 47.12
CA ARG A 127 -16.62 -25.19 46.90
C ARG A 127 -16.33 -25.46 45.42
N ASN A 128 -17.32 -25.90 44.64
CA ASN A 128 -17.13 -26.18 43.21
C ASN A 128 -16.91 -24.89 42.40
N ASP A 129 -17.67 -23.85 42.71
CA ASP A 129 -17.53 -22.53 42.06
C ASP A 129 -16.19 -21.89 42.43
N PHE A 130 -15.71 -22.07 43.67
CA PHE A 130 -14.39 -21.58 44.08
C PHE A 130 -13.23 -22.32 43.39
N GLU A 131 -13.30 -23.64 43.20
CA GLU A 131 -12.28 -24.37 42.43
C GLU A 131 -12.22 -23.92 40.96
N ASP A 132 -13.36 -23.60 40.35
CA ASP A 132 -13.39 -23.00 39.01
C ASP A 132 -12.85 -21.55 39.00
N TYR A 133 -13.14 -20.78 40.05
CA TYR A 133 -12.64 -19.41 40.22
C TYR A 133 -11.12 -19.35 40.37
N LYS A 134 -10.52 -20.31 41.10
CA LYS A 134 -9.07 -20.40 41.34
C LYS A 134 -8.24 -20.48 40.06
N ARG A 135 -8.83 -20.93 38.94
CA ARG A 135 -8.14 -20.97 37.63
C ARG A 135 -7.72 -19.58 37.15
N PHE A 136 -8.32 -18.52 37.69
CA PHE A 136 -8.03 -17.11 37.41
C PHE A 136 -7.26 -16.41 38.54
N CYS A 137 -6.77 -17.15 39.53
CA CYS A 137 -5.97 -16.64 40.65
C CYS A 137 -4.49 -17.01 40.49
N LYS A 138 -3.62 -16.22 41.16
CA LYS A 138 -2.19 -16.52 41.31
C LYS A 138 -1.98 -17.83 42.11
N ASP A 139 -0.84 -18.46 41.89
CA ASP A 139 -0.43 -19.66 42.63
C ASP A 139 -0.30 -19.34 44.14
N GLY A 140 -0.75 -20.25 45.02
CA GLY A 140 -0.66 -20.10 46.48
C GLY A 140 -1.96 -19.78 47.23
N VAL A 141 -3.09 -19.63 46.53
CA VAL A 141 -4.42 -19.47 47.16
C VAL A 141 -4.90 -20.80 47.75
N THR A 142 -5.17 -20.81 49.05
CA THR A 142 -5.73 -21.98 49.75
C THR A 142 -7.16 -21.72 50.23
N ASN A 143 -7.95 -22.78 50.44
CA ASN A 143 -9.32 -22.70 50.98
C ASN A 143 -9.40 -22.19 52.43
N ALA A 144 -8.24 -21.94 53.06
CA ALA A 144 -8.14 -21.46 54.45
C ALA A 144 -7.92 -19.94 54.56
N MET A 145 -7.63 -19.24 53.45
CA MET A 145 -7.41 -17.79 53.45
C MET A 145 -8.72 -17.02 53.43
N GLY A 146 -8.84 -15.96 54.21
CA GLY A 146 -10.02 -15.10 54.20
C GLY A 146 -10.15 -14.26 52.92
N ILE A 147 -11.38 -13.97 52.47
CA ILE A 147 -11.64 -13.11 51.28
C ILE A 147 -10.89 -11.76 51.35
N PRO A 148 -10.88 -11.01 52.48
CA PRO A 148 -10.15 -9.74 52.55
C PRO A 148 -8.63 -9.91 52.40
N GLN A 149 -8.08 -11.05 52.86
CA GLN A 149 -6.67 -11.38 52.70
C GLN A 149 -6.33 -11.69 51.23
N ILE A 150 -7.21 -12.41 50.54
CA ILE A 150 -7.03 -12.74 49.11
C ILE A 150 -7.05 -11.48 48.23
N LEU A 151 -7.98 -10.55 48.53
CA LEU A 151 -8.12 -9.30 47.78
C LEU A 151 -6.99 -8.30 48.09
N SER A 152 -6.61 -8.14 49.36
CA SER A 152 -5.49 -7.24 49.76
C SER A 152 -4.14 -7.70 49.21
N LEU A 153 -3.90 -9.01 49.15
CA LEU A 153 -2.70 -9.58 48.52
C LEU A 153 -2.77 -9.63 46.98
N GLY A 154 -3.89 -9.21 46.38
CA GLY A 154 -4.06 -9.22 44.92
C GLY A 154 -3.91 -10.61 44.29
N LEU A 155 -4.28 -11.67 45.01
CA LEU A 155 -4.10 -13.06 44.57
C LEU A 155 -5.19 -13.50 43.58
N CYS A 156 -6.41 -12.99 43.74
CA CYS A 156 -7.54 -13.25 42.86
C CYS A 156 -8.19 -11.95 42.39
N PRO A 157 -8.84 -11.92 41.22
CA PRO A 157 -9.71 -10.83 40.84
C PRO A 157 -10.90 -10.71 41.80
N ALA A 158 -11.50 -9.51 41.91
CA ALA A 158 -12.71 -9.29 42.70
C ALA A 158 -13.97 -9.84 42.02
N MET A 159 -13.98 -9.79 40.68
CA MET A 159 -15.04 -10.33 39.84
C MET A 159 -14.48 -10.92 38.54
N LEU A 160 -15.17 -11.92 38.01
CA LEU A 160 -14.98 -12.45 36.66
C LEU A 160 -16.09 -11.94 35.78
N THR A 161 -15.73 -11.36 34.64
CA THR A 161 -16.69 -10.93 33.61
C THR A 161 -16.67 -11.92 32.44
N PRO A 162 -17.84 -12.34 31.93
CA PRO A 162 -17.90 -13.24 30.78
C PRO A 162 -17.14 -12.60 29.62
N SER A 163 -16.20 -13.32 29.01
CA SER A 163 -15.19 -12.78 28.11
C SER A 163 -14.95 -13.67 26.90
N ARG A 164 -14.60 -13.07 25.76
CA ARG A 164 -14.20 -13.77 24.54
C ARG A 164 -12.71 -13.53 24.25
N PRO A 165 -12.00 -14.55 23.73
CA PRO A 165 -10.60 -14.40 23.35
C PRO A 165 -10.47 -13.55 22.08
N PHE A 166 -9.58 -12.56 22.10
CA PHE A 166 -9.22 -11.70 20.98
C PHE A 166 -7.74 -11.34 21.04
N THR A 167 -7.00 -11.55 19.94
CA THR A 167 -5.52 -11.41 19.87
C THR A 167 -4.77 -12.04 21.05
N ARG A 168 -5.22 -13.23 21.48
CA ARG A 168 -4.72 -13.96 22.66
C ARG A 168 -4.91 -13.22 23.98
N ARG A 169 -5.90 -12.34 24.09
CA ARG A 169 -6.29 -11.60 25.30
C ARG A 169 -7.80 -11.81 25.56
N CYS A 170 -8.23 -11.80 26.82
CA CYS A 170 -9.64 -11.93 27.19
C CYS A 170 -10.29 -10.55 27.30
N PHE A 171 -11.34 -10.30 26.51
CA PHE A 171 -12.15 -9.08 26.58
C PHE A 171 -13.60 -9.42 26.93
N PRO A 172 -14.32 -8.61 27.73
CA PRO A 172 -15.69 -8.87 28.13
C PRO A 172 -16.62 -9.00 26.92
N ALA A 173 -17.46 -10.03 26.96
CA ALA A 173 -18.52 -10.30 26.02
C ALA A 173 -19.73 -9.41 26.36
N LEU A 174 -19.75 -8.21 25.78
CA LEU A 174 -20.87 -7.29 25.92
C LEU A 174 -22.00 -7.68 24.94
N GLY A 175 -23.23 -7.72 25.43
CA GLY A 175 -24.44 -7.91 24.63
C GLY A 175 -25.19 -6.60 24.44
N GLN A 176 -26.12 -6.55 23.48
CA GLN A 176 -27.05 -5.45 23.32
C GLN A 176 -28.49 -6.00 23.26
N LYS A 177 -29.34 -5.61 24.22
CA LYS A 177 -30.74 -6.04 24.27
C LYS A 177 -31.63 -4.81 24.42
N GLY A 178 -32.46 -4.54 23.41
CA GLY A 178 -33.34 -3.35 23.40
C GLY A 178 -32.59 -2.01 23.43
N GLY A 179 -31.38 -1.95 22.85
CA GLY A 179 -30.55 -0.73 22.83
C GLY A 179 -29.67 -0.52 24.07
N VAL A 180 -29.83 -1.32 25.13
CA VAL A 180 -29.03 -1.26 26.36
C VAL A 180 -27.93 -2.31 26.33
N ILE A 181 -26.73 -1.92 26.79
CA ILE A 181 -25.55 -2.78 26.85
C ILE A 181 -25.66 -3.69 28.08
N THR A 182 -25.38 -4.99 27.92
CA THR A 182 -25.49 -5.99 28.98
C THR A 182 -24.20 -6.78 29.17
N VAL A 183 -23.96 -7.24 30.40
CA VAL A 183 -22.92 -8.22 30.73
C VAL A 183 -23.63 -9.52 31.06
N GLY A 184 -23.52 -10.51 30.17
CA GLY A 184 -24.45 -11.63 30.18
C GLY A 184 -25.88 -11.15 29.96
N ASN A 185 -26.78 -11.43 30.91
CA ASN A 185 -28.21 -11.10 30.79
C ASN A 185 -28.64 -9.81 31.52
N ASN A 186 -27.74 -9.14 32.24
CA ASN A 186 -28.08 -8.01 33.10
C ASN A 186 -27.45 -6.70 32.62
N SER A 187 -28.15 -5.58 32.83
CA SER A 187 -27.66 -4.21 32.55
C SER A 187 -26.78 -3.65 33.66
N HIS A 188 -26.86 -4.21 34.87
CA HIS A 188 -26.02 -3.85 36.01
C HIS A 188 -25.25 -5.07 36.52
N PHE A 189 -24.06 -4.84 37.07
CA PHE A 189 -23.21 -5.86 37.65
C PHE A 189 -22.57 -5.38 38.96
N ASP A 190 -22.24 -6.31 39.85
CA ASP A 190 -21.53 -6.04 41.11
C ASP A 190 -20.02 -5.96 40.84
N ASP A 191 -19.37 -4.87 41.22
CA ASP A 191 -17.92 -4.70 40.99
C ASP A 191 -17.03 -5.52 41.97
N GLY A 192 -17.64 -6.31 42.85
CA GLY A 192 -16.98 -7.15 43.84
C GLY A 192 -16.69 -6.43 45.16
N SER A 193 -16.98 -5.13 45.25
CA SER A 193 -16.98 -4.35 46.49
C SER A 193 -18.37 -4.26 47.15
N GLY A 194 -19.39 -4.88 46.55
CA GLY A 194 -20.79 -4.75 46.95
C GLY A 194 -21.50 -3.55 46.32
N THR A 195 -20.87 -2.89 45.34
CA THR A 195 -21.42 -1.74 44.61
C THR A 195 -21.91 -2.17 43.23
N MET A 196 -23.16 -1.84 42.90
CA MET A 196 -23.73 -2.11 41.58
C MET A 196 -23.32 -1.02 40.58
N ARG A 197 -22.77 -1.42 39.44
CA ARG A 197 -22.36 -0.54 38.32
C ARG A 197 -23.09 -0.87 37.03
N ASP A 198 -23.15 0.11 36.13
CA ASP A 198 -23.73 -0.05 34.79
C ASP A 198 -22.79 -0.83 33.86
N ALA A 199 -23.33 -1.76 33.08
CA ALA A 199 -22.61 -2.50 32.03
C ALA A 199 -21.96 -1.56 30.98
N LYS A 200 -22.46 -0.33 30.87
CA LYS A 200 -21.89 0.72 30.02
C LYS A 200 -20.48 1.12 30.44
N ASP A 201 -20.13 1.03 31.72
CA ASP A 201 -18.81 1.41 32.20
C ASP A 201 -17.71 0.53 31.56
N LEU A 202 -18.00 -0.75 31.34
CA LEU A 202 -17.08 -1.69 30.66
C LEU A 202 -16.80 -1.30 29.21
N VAL A 203 -17.71 -0.57 28.57
CA VAL A 203 -17.58 -0.16 27.16
C VAL A 203 -16.39 0.76 26.98
N ASP A 204 -16.14 1.68 27.90
CA ASP A 204 -15.03 2.63 27.77
C ASP A 204 -13.67 1.91 27.82
N GLY A 205 -13.59 0.79 28.54
CA GLY A 205 -12.40 -0.08 28.58
C GLY A 205 -12.19 -0.95 27.35
N VAL A 206 -13.25 -1.22 26.54
CA VAL A 206 -13.17 -2.17 25.41
C VAL A 206 -13.71 -1.66 24.09
N LYS A 207 -14.15 -0.41 23.99
CA LYS A 207 -14.72 0.20 22.78
C LYS A 207 -13.84 -0.03 21.55
N ASN A 208 -12.53 0.14 21.70
CA ASN A 208 -11.57 -0.09 20.64
C ASN A 208 -11.35 -1.57 20.34
N ALA A 209 -11.49 -2.47 21.33
CA ALA A 209 -11.34 -3.90 21.14
C ALA A 209 -12.58 -4.51 20.44
N THR A 210 -13.80 -4.12 20.82
CA THR A 210 -15.05 -4.66 20.25
C THR A 210 -15.14 -4.42 18.75
N VAL A 211 -14.84 -3.20 18.28
CA VAL A 211 -14.81 -2.88 16.84
C VAL A 211 -13.81 -3.75 16.09
N VAL A 212 -12.64 -4.02 16.69
CA VAL A 212 -11.60 -4.84 16.05
C VAL A 212 -11.95 -6.34 16.14
N ILE A 213 -12.68 -6.80 17.16
CA ILE A 213 -13.21 -8.18 17.27
C ILE A 213 -14.14 -8.48 16.10
N GLU A 214 -15.12 -7.60 15.85
CA GLU A 214 -16.06 -7.73 14.74
C GLU A 214 -15.34 -7.68 13.39
N ALA A 215 -14.42 -6.72 13.21
CA ALA A 215 -13.59 -6.65 12.01
C ALA A 215 -12.75 -7.92 11.80
N ARG A 216 -12.20 -8.51 12.86
CA ARG A 216 -11.42 -9.75 12.76
C ARG A 216 -12.29 -10.95 12.39
N GLN A 217 -13.53 -11.04 12.88
CA GLN A 217 -14.44 -12.11 12.46
C GLN A 217 -14.71 -12.06 10.95
N VAL A 218 -14.89 -10.86 10.40
CA VAL A 218 -14.99 -10.65 8.94
C VAL A 218 -13.69 -11.09 8.25
N VAL A 219 -12.52 -10.69 8.77
CA VAL A 219 -11.22 -11.09 8.22
C VAL A 219 -11.00 -12.61 8.26
N MET A 220 -11.43 -13.31 9.31
CA MET A 220 -11.30 -14.78 9.39
C MET A 220 -12.16 -15.48 8.35
N LYS A 221 -13.41 -15.02 8.13
CA LYS A 221 -14.26 -15.53 7.05
C LYS A 221 -13.64 -15.27 5.67
N ILE A 222 -13.05 -14.09 5.47
CA ILE A 222 -12.29 -13.75 4.26
C ILE A 222 -11.08 -14.67 4.08
N PHE A 223 -10.36 -14.97 5.16
CA PHE A 223 -9.21 -15.88 5.10
C PHE A 223 -9.64 -17.30 4.72
N GLU A 224 -10.73 -17.79 5.30
CA GLU A 224 -11.33 -19.07 4.93
C GLU A 224 -11.72 -19.07 3.43
N ASP A 225 -12.40 -18.03 2.96
CA ASP A 225 -12.73 -17.84 1.54
C ASP A 225 -11.47 -17.88 0.65
N TYR A 226 -10.36 -17.24 1.07
CA TYR A 226 -9.08 -17.32 0.35
C TYR A 226 -8.47 -18.71 0.37
N THR A 227 -8.47 -19.40 1.50
CA THR A 227 -7.90 -20.75 1.59
C THR A 227 -8.62 -21.75 0.69
N GLN A 228 -9.92 -21.52 0.43
CA GLN A 228 -10.69 -22.34 -0.51
C GLN A 228 -10.52 -21.88 -1.98
N SER A 229 -10.34 -20.59 -2.24
CA SER A 229 -10.35 -20.02 -3.60
C SER A 229 -8.98 -19.65 -4.19
N TRP A 230 -7.87 -19.75 -3.45
CA TRP A 230 -6.57 -19.22 -3.86
C TRP A 230 -6.07 -19.72 -5.23
N TYR A 231 -6.29 -21.00 -5.55
CA TYR A 231 -5.85 -21.59 -6.82
C TYR A 231 -6.69 -21.06 -7.99
N TRP A 232 -7.99 -20.84 -7.81
CA TRP A 232 -8.86 -20.18 -8.80
C TRP A 232 -8.46 -18.72 -9.01
N ILE A 233 -8.12 -18.00 -7.94
CA ILE A 233 -7.60 -16.63 -8.03
C ILE A 233 -6.30 -16.64 -8.85
N LEU A 234 -5.39 -17.57 -8.59
CA LEU A 234 -4.13 -17.68 -9.32
C LEU A 234 -4.37 -17.96 -10.82
N ILE A 235 -5.28 -18.88 -11.16
CA ILE A 235 -5.68 -19.15 -12.55
C ILE A 235 -6.24 -17.87 -13.21
N GLY A 236 -7.10 -17.13 -12.51
CA GLY A 236 -7.63 -15.85 -12.98
C GLY A 236 -6.53 -14.81 -13.26
N LEU A 237 -5.51 -14.73 -12.41
CA LEU A 237 -4.35 -13.84 -12.61
C LEU A 237 -3.47 -14.28 -13.78
N VAL A 238 -3.27 -15.58 -13.99
CA VAL A 238 -2.57 -16.12 -15.16
C VAL A 238 -3.36 -15.82 -16.43
N LEU A 239 -4.68 -15.97 -16.42
CA LEU A 239 -5.54 -15.59 -17.54
C LEU A 239 -5.45 -14.09 -17.83
N ALA A 240 -5.41 -13.24 -16.80
CA ALA A 240 -5.17 -11.80 -16.94
C ALA A 240 -3.82 -11.48 -17.58
N MET A 241 -2.77 -12.23 -17.23
CA MET A 241 -1.45 -12.10 -17.85
C MET A 241 -1.47 -12.50 -19.32
N LEU A 242 -2.07 -13.64 -19.65
CA LEU A 242 -2.17 -14.14 -21.03
C LEU A 242 -3.01 -13.20 -21.90
N THR A 243 -4.15 -12.72 -21.39
CA THR A 243 -5.00 -11.74 -22.10
C THR A 243 -4.29 -10.40 -22.28
N SER A 244 -3.51 -9.93 -21.30
CA SER A 244 -2.68 -8.73 -21.43
C SER A 244 -1.60 -8.89 -22.51
N LEU A 245 -0.92 -10.04 -22.53
CA LEU A 245 0.10 -10.34 -23.54
C LEU A 245 -0.54 -10.45 -24.94
N LEU A 246 -1.65 -11.17 -25.05
CA LEU A 246 -2.42 -11.30 -26.29
C LEU A 246 -2.84 -9.93 -26.79
N PHE A 247 -3.37 -9.07 -25.93
CA PHE A 247 -3.78 -7.71 -26.29
C PHE A 247 -2.62 -6.89 -26.86
N ILE A 248 -1.43 -6.97 -26.26
CA ILE A 248 -0.23 -6.29 -26.76
C ILE A 248 0.25 -6.88 -28.10
N VAL A 249 0.15 -8.19 -28.27
CA VAL A 249 0.45 -8.83 -29.55
C VAL A 249 -0.56 -8.42 -30.62
N LEU A 250 -1.85 -8.27 -30.30
CA LEU A 250 -2.87 -7.78 -31.22
C LEU A 250 -2.66 -6.31 -31.61
N LEU A 251 -2.20 -5.47 -30.66
CA LEU A 251 -1.73 -4.11 -30.92
C LEU A 251 -0.62 -4.05 -31.98
N ARG A 252 0.09 -5.15 -32.24
CA ARG A 252 1.12 -5.23 -33.28
C ARG A 252 0.55 -5.24 -34.69
N PHE A 253 -0.49 -6.06 -34.91
CA PHE A 253 -1.00 -6.32 -36.25
C PHE A 253 -2.07 -5.31 -36.66
N LEU A 254 -2.88 -4.84 -35.70
CA LEU A 254 -4.10 -4.09 -35.98
C LEU A 254 -4.21 -2.79 -35.16
N ALA A 255 -3.09 -2.17 -34.76
CA ALA A 255 -3.06 -0.99 -33.86
C ALA A 255 -4.17 0.05 -34.12
N GLY A 256 -4.35 0.44 -35.39
CA GLY A 256 -5.37 1.42 -35.78
C GLY A 256 -6.80 0.91 -35.60
N ILE A 257 -7.11 -0.28 -36.12
CA ILE A 257 -8.45 -0.89 -36.01
C ILE A 257 -8.77 -1.14 -34.54
N MET A 258 -7.80 -1.64 -33.78
CA MET A 258 -7.96 -2.01 -32.39
C MET A 258 -8.27 -0.81 -31.49
N VAL A 259 -7.65 0.35 -31.73
CA VAL A 259 -8.00 1.60 -31.02
C VAL A 259 -9.45 1.99 -31.28
N TRP A 260 -9.94 1.91 -32.52
CA TRP A 260 -11.34 2.20 -32.83
C TRP A 260 -12.30 1.18 -32.20
N VAL A 261 -11.97 -0.12 -32.27
CA VAL A 261 -12.75 -1.19 -31.64
C VAL A 261 -12.83 -0.97 -30.12
N MET A 262 -11.72 -0.62 -29.47
CA MET A 262 -11.72 -0.30 -28.03
C MET A 262 -12.64 0.88 -27.71
N ILE A 263 -12.55 1.96 -28.49
CA ILE A 263 -13.38 3.16 -28.29
C ILE A 263 -14.87 2.77 -28.39
N VAL A 264 -15.24 2.04 -29.45
CA VAL A 264 -16.61 1.57 -29.64
C VAL A 264 -17.06 0.65 -28.52
N LEU A 265 -16.22 -0.33 -28.14
CA LEU A 265 -16.55 -1.28 -27.09
C LEU A 265 -16.77 -0.59 -25.74
N VAL A 266 -15.94 0.40 -25.39
CA VAL A 266 -16.09 1.15 -24.13
C VAL A 266 -17.42 1.91 -24.10
N ILE A 267 -17.79 2.57 -25.19
CA ILE A 267 -19.09 3.26 -25.30
C ILE A 267 -20.24 2.25 -25.19
N LEU A 268 -20.13 1.08 -25.85
CA LEU A 268 -21.15 0.02 -25.76
C LEU A 268 -21.30 -0.55 -24.35
N VAL A 269 -20.19 -0.78 -23.64
CA VAL A 269 -20.21 -1.30 -22.26
C VAL A 269 -20.82 -0.27 -21.30
N ILE A 270 -20.46 1.01 -21.43
CA ILE A 270 -21.04 2.07 -20.60
C ILE A 270 -22.54 2.23 -20.93
N GLY A 271 -22.91 2.21 -22.21
CA GLY A 271 -24.29 2.23 -22.66
C GLY A 271 -25.12 1.06 -22.12
N TYR A 272 -24.56 -0.17 -22.15
CA TYR A 272 -25.18 -1.33 -21.51
C TYR A 272 -25.32 -1.16 -20.00
N GLY A 273 -24.30 -0.60 -19.32
CA GLY A 273 -24.36 -0.29 -17.90
C GLY A 273 -25.48 0.71 -17.55
N ILE A 274 -25.65 1.77 -18.36
CA ILE A 274 -26.75 2.72 -18.21
C ILE A 274 -28.10 2.01 -18.38
N PHE A 275 -28.23 1.17 -19.40
CA PHE A 275 -29.44 0.38 -19.65
C PHE A 275 -29.74 -0.58 -18.49
N HIS A 276 -28.74 -1.31 -17.98
CA HIS A 276 -28.90 -2.22 -16.85
C HIS A 276 -29.32 -1.48 -15.58
N CYS A 277 -28.67 -0.34 -15.27
CA CYS A 277 -29.05 0.49 -14.14
C CYS A 277 -30.49 1.03 -14.27
N TYR A 278 -30.93 1.38 -15.48
CA TYR A 278 -32.30 1.78 -15.75
C TYR A 278 -33.29 0.63 -15.50
N MET A 279 -32.96 -0.58 -15.97
CA MET A 279 -33.81 -1.76 -15.78
C MET A 279 -33.99 -2.10 -14.30
N GLU A 280 -32.91 -2.11 -13.50
CA GLU A 280 -32.97 -2.35 -12.06
C GLU A 280 -33.71 -1.22 -11.32
N TYR A 281 -33.46 0.04 -11.70
CA TYR A 281 -34.21 1.18 -11.17
C TYR A 281 -35.72 1.07 -11.44
N ALA A 282 -36.09 0.60 -12.65
CA ALA A 282 -37.48 0.40 -13.03
C ALA A 282 -38.12 -0.78 -12.30
N ALA A 283 -37.39 -1.88 -12.10
CA ALA A 283 -37.84 -3.05 -11.34
C ALA A 283 -38.12 -2.69 -9.86
N LEU A 284 -37.21 -1.93 -9.23
CA LEU A 284 -37.33 -1.48 -7.84
C LEU A 284 -38.37 -0.36 -7.62
N LYS A 285 -39.00 0.17 -8.68
CA LYS A 285 -39.99 1.25 -8.58
C LYS A 285 -41.31 0.79 -7.92
N GLY A 286 -41.56 -0.52 -7.85
CA GLY A 286 -42.77 -1.12 -7.28
C GLY A 286 -42.59 -1.88 -5.96
N GLU A 287 -41.37 -2.04 -5.45
CA GLU A 287 -41.11 -2.81 -4.22
C GLU A 287 -41.19 -1.95 -2.95
N ALA A 288 -41.92 -2.46 -1.95
CA ALA A 288 -42.05 -1.82 -0.64
C ALA A 288 -40.69 -1.87 0.11
N GLY A 289 -40.14 -0.71 0.46
CA GLY A 289 -38.84 -0.58 1.16
C GLY A 289 -37.67 -0.12 0.28
N ALA A 290 -37.81 -0.10 -1.05
CA ALA A 290 -36.76 0.33 -1.97
C ALA A 290 -36.58 1.87 -2.07
N ASN A 291 -37.48 2.66 -1.45
CA ASN A 291 -37.52 4.13 -1.52
C ASN A 291 -36.78 4.85 -0.38
N VAL A 292 -36.03 4.13 0.47
CA VAL A 292 -35.32 4.72 1.62
C VAL A 292 -34.11 5.53 1.14
N THR A 293 -33.86 6.67 1.77
CA THR A 293 -32.75 7.56 1.38
C THR A 293 -31.43 7.14 2.05
N LEU A 294 -30.29 7.37 1.37
CA LEU A 294 -28.95 7.03 1.88
C LEU A 294 -28.61 7.68 3.23
N GLN A 295 -29.26 8.80 3.58
CA GLN A 295 -29.07 9.47 4.88
C GLN A 295 -29.82 8.79 6.02
N GLU A 296 -30.92 8.10 5.75
CA GLU A 296 -31.74 7.42 6.77
C GLU A 296 -31.17 6.06 7.18
N LEU A 297 -30.43 5.39 6.29
CA LEU A 297 -29.85 4.06 6.52
C LEU A 297 -28.57 4.04 7.38
N GLY A 298 -27.92 5.19 7.53
CA GLY A 298 -26.58 5.25 8.14
C GLY A 298 -25.52 4.50 7.33
N PHE A 299 -24.30 4.38 7.87
CA PHE A 299 -23.20 3.63 7.25
C PHE A 299 -23.38 2.14 7.59
N GLN A 300 -24.00 1.37 6.71
CA GLN A 300 -24.12 -0.08 6.84
C GLN A 300 -22.89 -0.75 6.23
N THR A 301 -22.33 -1.77 6.87
CA THR A 301 -21.16 -2.50 6.36
C THR A 301 -21.51 -3.51 5.27
N ASP A 302 -22.79 -3.81 5.08
CA ASP A 302 -23.27 -4.72 4.04
C ASP A 302 -23.60 -3.96 2.75
N PHE A 303 -22.74 -4.11 1.74
CA PHE A 303 -22.91 -3.47 0.44
C PHE A 303 -24.14 -3.98 -0.33
N ALA A 304 -24.64 -5.18 -0.03
CA ALA A 304 -25.83 -5.73 -0.68
C ALA A 304 -27.08 -4.91 -0.37
N VAL A 305 -27.16 -4.32 0.83
CA VAL A 305 -28.26 -3.43 1.22
C VAL A 305 -28.32 -2.21 0.32
N TYR A 306 -27.17 -1.65 -0.06
CA TYR A 306 -27.12 -0.50 -0.97
C TYR A 306 -27.56 -0.85 -2.40
N LEU A 307 -27.38 -2.09 -2.85
CA LEU A 307 -27.83 -2.55 -4.16
C LEU A 307 -29.34 -2.81 -4.24
N GLN A 308 -30.04 -2.91 -3.11
CA GLN A 308 -31.50 -3.05 -3.05
C GLN A 308 -32.24 -1.70 -3.06
N ILE A 309 -31.51 -0.59 -2.99
CA ILE A 309 -32.08 0.75 -2.92
C ILE A 309 -32.28 1.31 -4.33
N ARG A 310 -33.44 1.87 -4.61
CA ARG A 310 -33.73 2.49 -5.91
C ARG A 310 -32.82 3.69 -6.21
N GLN A 311 -32.53 4.50 -5.19
CA GLN A 311 -31.72 5.72 -5.33
C GLN A 311 -30.25 5.45 -5.73
N THR A 312 -29.69 4.28 -5.38
CA THR A 312 -28.31 3.94 -5.75
C THR A 312 -28.19 3.63 -7.23
N TRP A 313 -29.13 2.89 -7.80
CA TRP A 313 -29.19 2.64 -9.24
C TRP A 313 -29.41 3.92 -10.06
N LEU A 314 -30.23 4.85 -9.56
CA LEU A 314 -30.38 6.19 -10.15
C LEU A 314 -29.05 6.96 -10.13
N ALA A 315 -28.33 6.94 -9.01
CA ALA A 315 -27.03 7.60 -8.88
C ALA A 315 -25.99 6.99 -9.83
N PHE A 316 -25.92 5.65 -9.92
CA PHE A 316 -25.03 4.97 -10.86
C PHE A 316 -25.36 5.31 -12.31
N MET A 317 -26.64 5.34 -12.68
CA MET A 317 -27.07 5.74 -14.02
C MET A 317 -26.61 7.17 -14.38
N ILE A 318 -26.81 8.14 -13.47
CA ILE A 318 -26.38 9.54 -13.68
C ILE A 318 -24.86 9.63 -13.82
N ILE A 319 -24.11 8.95 -12.95
CA ILE A 319 -22.64 8.95 -12.99
C ILE A 319 -22.15 8.35 -14.32
N LEU A 320 -22.68 7.19 -14.72
CA LEU A 320 -22.30 6.54 -15.98
C LEU A 320 -22.65 7.42 -17.20
N ALA A 321 -23.80 8.08 -17.19
CA ALA A 321 -24.18 9.01 -18.27
C ALA A 321 -23.24 10.22 -18.38
N ILE A 322 -22.86 10.82 -17.25
CA ILE A 322 -21.89 11.94 -17.24
C ILE A 322 -20.53 11.46 -17.79
N VAL A 323 -20.07 10.29 -17.36
CA VAL A 323 -18.81 9.70 -17.83
C VAL A 323 -18.85 9.43 -19.33
N ASP A 324 -19.94 8.87 -19.86
CA ASP A 324 -20.11 8.59 -21.28
C ASP A 324 -20.05 9.88 -22.12
N VAL A 325 -20.78 10.92 -21.69
CA VAL A 325 -20.77 12.23 -22.37
C VAL A 325 -19.37 12.84 -22.37
N ILE A 326 -18.63 12.79 -21.26
CA ILE A 326 -17.25 13.29 -21.20
C ILE A 326 -16.36 12.52 -22.17
N ILE A 327 -16.47 11.19 -22.23
CA ILE A 327 -15.69 10.36 -23.15
C ILE A 327 -16.01 10.73 -24.61
N ILE A 328 -17.28 10.84 -24.98
CA ILE A 328 -17.70 11.20 -26.33
C ILE A 328 -17.16 12.58 -26.72
N LEU A 329 -17.26 13.58 -25.83
CA LEU A 329 -16.72 14.92 -26.07
C LEU A 329 -15.20 14.87 -26.29
N LEU A 330 -14.46 14.15 -25.43
CA LEU A 330 -13.01 13.99 -25.58
C LEU A 330 -12.64 13.36 -26.94
N LEU A 331 -13.38 12.34 -27.38
CA LEU A 331 -13.15 11.67 -28.66
C LEU A 331 -13.39 12.60 -29.86
N ILE A 332 -14.45 13.41 -29.81
CA ILE A 332 -14.77 14.39 -30.88
C ILE A 332 -13.69 15.47 -30.96
N PHE A 333 -13.37 16.13 -29.84
CA PHE A 333 -12.41 17.24 -29.83
C PHE A 333 -10.98 16.78 -30.14
N LEU A 334 -10.60 15.56 -29.76
CA LEU A 334 -9.25 15.04 -29.93
C LEU A 334 -9.07 14.19 -31.19
N ARG A 335 -10.07 14.07 -32.08
CA ARG A 335 -10.02 13.23 -33.31
C ARG A 335 -8.71 13.37 -34.09
N LYS A 336 -8.29 14.60 -34.42
CA LYS A 336 -7.04 14.84 -35.18
C LYS A 336 -5.81 14.37 -34.42
N ARG A 337 -5.82 14.48 -33.09
CA ARG A 337 -4.72 14.11 -32.21
C ARG A 337 -4.66 12.61 -31.97
N ILE A 338 -5.81 11.95 -31.88
CA ILE A 338 -5.95 10.49 -31.82
C ILE A 338 -5.30 9.85 -33.05
N LEU A 339 -5.44 10.43 -34.25
CA LEU A 339 -4.74 9.92 -35.44
C LEU A 339 -3.21 9.95 -35.31
N ILE A 340 -2.65 11.00 -34.69
CA ILE A 340 -1.20 11.09 -34.43
C ILE A 340 -0.79 10.07 -33.36
N ALA A 341 -1.58 9.95 -32.29
CA ALA A 341 -1.34 8.97 -31.23
C ALA A 341 -1.39 7.53 -31.78
N ILE A 342 -2.34 7.20 -32.67
CA ILE A 342 -2.40 5.91 -33.37
C ILE A 342 -1.14 5.67 -34.19
N ALA A 343 -0.61 6.70 -34.88
CA ALA A 343 0.64 6.56 -35.61
C ALA A 343 1.81 6.24 -34.69
N LEU A 344 1.94 6.94 -33.54
CA LEU A 344 2.99 6.66 -32.56
C LEU A 344 2.84 5.30 -31.89
N ILE A 345 1.61 4.91 -31.52
CA ILE A 345 1.29 3.58 -31.00
C ILE A 345 1.69 2.52 -32.04
N LYS A 346 1.32 2.67 -33.31
CA LYS A 346 1.73 1.72 -34.36
C LYS A 346 3.25 1.53 -34.44
N GLU A 347 4.02 2.59 -34.26
CA GLU A 347 5.48 2.54 -34.32
C GLU A 347 6.08 2.02 -33.00
N ALA A 348 5.47 2.33 -31.86
CA ALA A 348 5.79 1.72 -30.57
C ALA A 348 5.55 0.21 -30.59
N SER A 349 4.46 -0.26 -31.19
CA SER A 349 4.18 -1.68 -31.39
C SER A 349 5.27 -2.37 -32.23
N ARG A 350 5.82 -1.69 -33.25
CA ARG A 350 6.95 -2.23 -34.03
C ARG A 350 8.22 -2.26 -33.20
N ALA A 351 8.52 -1.19 -32.46
CA ALA A 351 9.69 -1.12 -31.57
C ALA A 351 9.67 -2.22 -30.52
N VAL A 352 8.53 -2.40 -29.83
CA VAL A 352 8.31 -3.52 -28.90
C VAL A 352 8.47 -4.84 -29.64
N GLY A 353 7.93 -4.96 -30.87
CA GLY A 353 8.13 -6.03 -31.84
C GLY A 353 9.58 -6.50 -32.00
N HIS A 354 10.52 -5.56 -32.13
CA HIS A 354 11.95 -5.83 -32.24
C HIS A 354 12.62 -6.09 -30.88
N VAL A 355 12.06 -5.55 -29.80
CA VAL A 355 12.58 -5.67 -28.43
C VAL A 355 11.63 -6.51 -27.57
N MET A 356 11.24 -7.72 -28.03
CA MET A 356 10.24 -8.57 -27.33
C MET A 356 10.58 -8.83 -25.86
N SER A 357 11.87 -8.98 -25.54
CA SER A 357 12.35 -9.15 -24.15
C SER A 357 11.92 -8.04 -23.18
N SER A 358 11.57 -6.84 -23.68
CA SER A 358 11.05 -5.73 -22.86
C SER A 358 9.74 -6.05 -22.16
N LEU A 359 8.92 -6.97 -22.71
CA LEU A 359 7.63 -7.36 -22.12
C LEU A 359 7.79 -8.17 -20.83
N PHE A 360 8.93 -8.82 -20.62
CA PHE A 360 9.24 -9.55 -19.39
C PHE A 360 9.88 -8.67 -18.31
N TYR A 361 10.33 -7.47 -18.66
CA TYR A 361 11.00 -6.55 -17.74
C TYR A 361 10.15 -6.12 -16.53
N PRO A 362 8.81 -5.95 -16.63
CA PRO A 362 7.96 -5.69 -15.46
C PRO A 362 8.06 -6.76 -14.38
N LEU A 363 8.23 -8.04 -14.74
CA LEU A 363 8.41 -9.14 -13.78
C LEU A 363 9.71 -8.96 -12.99
N PHE A 364 10.79 -8.60 -13.67
CA PHE A 364 12.07 -8.28 -13.03
C PHE A 364 11.94 -7.10 -12.06
N THR A 365 11.26 -6.02 -12.49
CA THR A 365 10.98 -4.87 -11.61
C THR A 365 10.15 -5.26 -10.40
N PHE A 366 9.13 -6.11 -10.57
CA PHE A 366 8.27 -6.58 -9.49
C PHE A 366 9.04 -7.39 -8.45
N VAL A 367 9.90 -8.32 -8.89
CA VAL A 367 10.76 -9.11 -7.99
C VAL A 367 11.68 -8.21 -7.17
N LEU A 368 12.31 -7.21 -7.80
CA LEU A 368 13.16 -6.26 -7.09
C LEU A 368 12.39 -5.41 -6.08
N LEU A 369 11.19 -4.93 -6.43
CA LEU A 369 10.34 -4.19 -5.50
C LEU A 369 9.86 -5.07 -4.33
N ALA A 370 9.50 -6.33 -4.61
CA ALA A 370 9.12 -7.28 -3.56
C ALA A 370 10.27 -7.55 -2.59
N MET A 371 11.50 -7.67 -3.08
CA MET A 371 12.70 -7.79 -2.24
C MET A 371 12.89 -6.56 -1.33
N VAL A 372 12.74 -5.35 -1.88
CA VAL A 372 12.84 -4.10 -1.11
C VAL A 372 11.74 -4.01 -0.04
N ILE A 373 10.49 -4.36 -0.39
CA ILE A 373 9.36 -4.36 0.55
C ILE A 373 9.59 -5.38 1.67
N ALA A 374 10.03 -6.59 1.33
CA ALA A 374 10.30 -7.65 2.30
C ALA A 374 11.41 -7.24 3.29
N PHE A 375 12.53 -6.73 2.78
CA PHE A 375 13.64 -6.26 3.62
C PHE A 375 13.19 -5.15 4.57
N TRP A 376 12.43 -4.16 4.08
CA TRP A 376 11.87 -3.09 4.90
C TRP A 376 10.92 -3.61 5.97
N ALA A 377 9.98 -4.48 5.61
CA ALA A 377 8.95 -5.00 6.51
C ALA A 377 9.56 -5.83 7.65
N VAL A 378 10.48 -6.75 7.31
CA VAL A 378 11.17 -7.57 8.32
C VAL A 378 11.99 -6.66 9.24
N THR A 379 12.79 -5.74 8.69
CA THR A 379 13.59 -4.82 9.51
C THR A 379 12.72 -3.94 10.41
N ALA A 380 11.57 -3.45 9.91
CA ALA A 380 10.64 -2.64 10.69
C ALA A 380 10.05 -3.40 11.89
N VAL A 381 9.64 -4.66 11.69
CA VAL A 381 9.12 -5.52 12.77
C VAL A 381 10.21 -5.80 13.80
N PHE A 382 11.40 -6.17 13.37
CA PHE A 382 12.49 -6.47 14.30
C PHE A 382 12.89 -5.23 15.11
N LEU A 383 13.08 -4.07 14.46
CA LEU A 383 13.36 -2.80 15.13
C LEU A 383 12.28 -2.40 16.14
N SER A 384 10.99 -2.67 15.87
CA SER A 384 9.92 -2.34 16.83
C SER A 384 9.91 -3.26 18.05
N THR A 385 10.55 -4.43 17.94
CA THR A 385 10.64 -5.44 19.00
C THR A 385 11.97 -5.50 19.73
N SER A 386 12.93 -4.63 19.40
CA SER A 386 14.26 -4.68 20.02
C SER A 386 14.29 -4.22 21.48
N ASN A 387 13.26 -3.54 21.97
CA ASN A 387 13.21 -3.06 23.35
C ASN A 387 13.23 -4.18 24.40
N GLU A 388 13.95 -3.98 25.50
CA GLU A 388 14.09 -4.90 26.63
C GLU A 388 12.94 -4.76 27.65
N PRO A 389 12.58 -5.82 28.38
CA PRO A 389 11.53 -5.74 29.39
C PRO A 389 11.99 -4.96 30.62
N ILE A 390 11.29 -3.88 30.97
CA ILE A 390 11.52 -3.09 32.18
C ILE A 390 10.45 -3.44 33.22
N TYR A 391 10.87 -3.72 34.45
CA TYR A 391 9.99 -4.02 35.58
C TYR A 391 9.97 -2.85 36.57
N LYS A 392 8.81 -2.56 37.15
CA LYS A 392 8.62 -1.48 38.12
C LYS A 392 7.89 -1.97 39.36
N VAL A 393 8.12 -1.25 40.45
CA VAL A 393 7.41 -1.47 41.73
C VAL A 393 5.99 -0.90 41.64
N PHE A 394 5.00 -1.76 41.78
CA PHE A 394 3.58 -1.41 41.88
C PHE A 394 3.08 -1.60 43.31
N ASN A 395 2.30 -0.65 43.80
CA ASN A 395 1.63 -0.71 45.10
C ASN A 395 0.25 -0.03 44.97
N GLU A 396 -0.75 -0.56 45.67
CA GLU A 396 -2.08 0.08 45.77
C GLU A 396 -2.07 1.30 46.71
N THR A 397 -1.17 1.33 47.70
CA THR A 397 -0.96 2.47 48.59
C THR A 397 0.22 3.35 48.17
N VAL A 398 0.19 4.65 48.50
CA VAL A 398 1.27 5.58 48.17
C VAL A 398 2.51 5.22 49.02
N CYS A 399 3.58 4.77 48.37
CA CYS A 399 4.86 4.44 48.99
C CYS A 399 6.01 5.13 48.22
N ASP A 400 7.09 5.50 48.92
CA ASP A 400 8.20 6.28 48.37
C ASP A 400 9.01 5.55 47.28
N HIS A 401 8.92 4.22 47.23
CA HIS A 401 9.55 3.39 46.19
C HIS A 401 8.61 3.01 45.05
N SER A 402 7.36 3.48 45.07
CA SER A 402 6.40 3.24 43.99
C SER A 402 6.95 3.77 42.66
N ARG A 403 6.80 2.98 41.59
CA ARG A 403 7.22 3.27 40.22
C ARG A 403 8.73 3.30 39.94
N LYS A 404 9.58 2.96 40.93
CA LYS A 404 11.01 2.73 40.69
C LYS A 404 11.23 1.41 39.92
N THR A 405 12.30 1.35 39.12
CA THR A 405 12.71 0.14 38.40
C THR A 405 13.18 -0.91 39.40
N CYS A 406 12.81 -2.17 39.19
CA CYS A 406 13.17 -3.29 40.06
C CYS A 406 13.62 -4.50 39.22
N ASP A 407 14.41 -5.38 39.83
CA ASP A 407 14.74 -6.68 39.23
C ASP A 407 13.87 -7.76 39.88
N PRO A 408 12.98 -8.43 39.12
CA PRO A 408 12.10 -9.46 39.67
C PRO A 408 12.85 -10.64 40.32
N ALA A 409 14.10 -10.92 39.94
CA ALA A 409 14.87 -12.02 40.51
C ALA A 409 15.27 -11.78 41.98
N ASN A 410 15.59 -10.53 42.34
CA ASN A 410 16.12 -10.16 43.66
C ASN A 410 15.13 -9.33 44.49
N TYR A 411 13.95 -9.02 43.95
CA TYR A 411 12.98 -8.12 44.59
C TYR A 411 12.48 -8.62 45.95
N SER A 412 12.26 -9.93 46.10
CA SER A 412 11.75 -10.51 47.35
C SER A 412 12.65 -10.28 48.56
N THR A 413 13.94 -10.00 48.34
CA THR A 413 14.95 -9.75 49.38
C THR A 413 15.44 -8.30 49.41
N SER A 414 14.85 -7.42 48.62
CA SER A 414 15.34 -6.05 48.43
C SER A 414 14.85 -5.10 49.53
N GLU A 415 15.60 -4.03 49.77
CA GLU A 415 15.25 -3.00 50.77
C GLU A 415 13.92 -2.31 50.42
N GLU A 416 13.59 -2.21 49.12
CA GLU A 416 12.32 -1.66 48.65
C GLU A 416 11.12 -2.51 49.06
N LYS A 417 11.25 -3.84 49.05
CA LYS A 417 10.22 -4.75 49.53
C LYS A 417 10.07 -4.69 51.05
N ALA A 418 11.16 -4.43 51.79
CA ALA A 418 11.11 -4.22 53.23
C ALA A 418 10.40 -2.90 53.61
N HIS A 419 10.59 -1.84 52.83
CA HIS A 419 9.93 -0.53 53.05
C HIS A 419 8.48 -0.49 52.54
N CYS A 420 8.16 -1.24 51.47
CA CYS A 420 6.81 -1.36 50.93
C CYS A 420 6.37 -2.84 50.95
N PRO A 421 5.90 -3.39 52.09
CA PRO A 421 5.59 -4.82 52.21
C PRO A 421 4.52 -5.31 51.23
N ASP A 422 3.55 -4.45 50.87
CA ASP A 422 2.45 -4.77 49.96
C ASP A 422 2.79 -4.57 48.47
N SER A 423 4.04 -4.23 48.15
CA SER A 423 4.44 -3.92 46.78
C SER A 423 4.87 -5.16 45.96
N GLU A 424 4.65 -5.11 44.65
CA GLU A 424 5.07 -6.15 43.70
C GLU A 424 5.96 -5.55 42.60
N CYS A 425 7.01 -6.27 42.21
CA CYS A 425 7.81 -5.94 41.03
C CYS A 425 7.17 -6.57 39.80
N LEU A 426 6.48 -5.78 38.99
CA LEU A 426 5.75 -6.24 37.83
C LEU A 426 6.36 -5.68 36.55
N PHE A 427 6.25 -6.45 35.47
CA PHE A 427 6.58 -5.97 34.13
C PHE A 427 5.82 -4.68 33.86
N ALA A 428 6.51 -3.63 33.40
CA ALA A 428 5.92 -2.34 33.09
C ALA A 428 5.77 -2.16 31.56
N PHE A 429 6.88 -2.05 30.85
CA PHE A 429 6.87 -1.90 29.40
C PHE A 429 8.20 -2.35 28.80
N TYR A 430 8.22 -2.52 27.48
CA TYR A 430 9.45 -2.75 26.76
C TYR A 430 10.16 -1.40 26.51
N GLY A 431 11.33 -1.19 27.11
CA GLY A 431 12.18 -0.01 26.96
C GLY A 431 13.66 -0.38 26.91
N GLY A 432 14.55 0.60 26.98
CA GLY A 432 15.98 0.32 27.06
C GLY A 432 16.79 1.59 27.21
N GLU A 433 17.89 1.53 27.96
CA GLU A 433 18.70 2.71 28.28
C GLU A 433 19.97 2.82 27.42
N THR A 434 20.30 1.78 26.65
CA THR A 434 21.50 1.77 25.79
C THR A 434 21.37 2.80 24.65
N ALA A 435 22.50 3.21 24.08
CA ALA A 435 22.53 4.14 22.96
C ALA A 435 21.66 3.66 21.78
N TYR A 436 21.68 2.36 21.48
CA TYR A 436 20.85 1.75 20.45
C TYR A 436 19.35 1.98 20.70
N HIS A 437 18.86 1.71 21.92
CA HIS A 437 17.45 1.88 22.29
C HIS A 437 16.99 3.34 22.19
N LYS A 438 17.85 4.30 22.56
CA LYS A 438 17.57 5.74 22.41
C LYS A 438 17.39 6.15 20.95
N TYR A 439 18.09 5.52 20.01
CA TYR A 439 18.02 5.84 18.58
C TYR A 439 17.03 4.97 17.77
N LEU A 440 16.28 4.06 18.38
CA LEU A 440 15.34 3.17 17.67
C LEU A 440 14.34 3.90 16.78
N ILE A 441 13.78 5.01 17.27
CA ILE A 441 12.86 5.84 16.48
C ILE A 441 13.58 6.41 15.24
N GLY A 442 14.81 6.89 15.41
CA GLY A 442 15.65 7.37 14.32
C GLY A 442 15.97 6.27 13.30
N LEU A 443 16.26 5.05 13.76
CA LEU A 443 16.49 3.88 12.91
C LEU A 443 15.24 3.48 12.12
N GLN A 444 14.04 3.63 12.70
CA GLN A 444 12.78 3.40 11.99
C GLN A 444 12.54 4.46 10.90
N PHE A 445 12.80 5.74 11.18
CA PHE A 445 12.75 6.78 10.16
C PHE A 445 13.76 6.54 9.03
N TYR A 446 14.98 6.13 9.40
CA TYR A 446 16.01 5.75 8.44
C TYR A 446 15.58 4.56 7.56
N ASN A 447 15.00 3.51 8.16
CA ASN A 447 14.47 2.34 7.45
C ASN A 447 13.37 2.72 6.44
N VAL A 448 12.42 3.59 6.84
CA VAL A 448 11.37 4.10 5.93
C VAL A 448 11.97 4.96 4.82
N PHE A 449 12.96 5.81 5.13
CA PHE A 449 13.61 6.65 4.13
C PHE A 449 14.34 5.81 3.06
N LEU A 450 15.12 4.81 3.48
CA LEU A 450 15.82 3.90 2.57
C LEU A 450 14.85 3.04 1.75
N PHE A 451 13.70 2.65 2.30
CA PHE A 451 12.65 1.97 1.55
C PHE A 451 12.17 2.80 0.35
N PHE A 452 11.79 4.06 0.56
CA PHE A 452 11.39 4.95 -0.54
C PHE A 452 12.51 5.15 -1.55
N TRP A 453 13.76 5.33 -1.09
CA TRP A 453 14.90 5.51 -1.97
C TRP A 453 15.16 4.28 -2.85
N CYS A 454 15.19 3.09 -2.26
CA CYS A 454 15.37 1.84 -3.00
C CYS A 454 14.22 1.57 -3.98
N ALA A 455 12.97 1.77 -3.55
CA ALA A 455 11.81 1.55 -4.42
C ALA A 455 11.80 2.49 -5.63
N ASN A 456 12.13 3.78 -5.43
CA ASN A 456 12.26 4.74 -6.52
C ASN A 456 13.47 4.44 -7.40
N PHE A 457 14.59 3.96 -6.83
CA PHE A 457 15.77 3.53 -7.58
C PHE A 457 15.44 2.38 -8.53
N VAL A 458 14.74 1.34 -8.04
CA VAL A 458 14.31 0.19 -8.86
C VAL A 458 13.39 0.66 -10.00
N THR A 459 12.46 1.58 -9.71
CA THR A 459 11.58 2.16 -10.73
C THR A 459 12.36 2.96 -11.78
N ALA A 460 13.31 3.79 -11.34
CA ALA A 460 14.17 4.58 -12.21
C ALA A 460 15.05 3.70 -13.12
N LEU A 461 15.61 2.63 -12.55
CA LEU A 461 16.39 1.62 -13.28
C LEU A 461 15.56 1.02 -14.41
N GLY A 462 14.29 0.71 -14.15
CA GLY A 462 13.38 0.20 -15.18
C GLY A 462 13.07 1.21 -16.28
N GLN A 463 12.79 2.45 -15.92
CA GLN A 463 12.54 3.52 -16.90
C GLN A 463 13.74 3.74 -17.82
N MET A 464 14.95 3.85 -17.24
CA MET A 464 16.16 4.12 -18.02
C MET A 464 16.59 2.93 -18.88
N THR A 465 16.41 1.70 -18.39
CA THR A 465 16.72 0.48 -19.15
C THR A 465 15.82 0.36 -20.38
N LEU A 466 14.50 0.52 -20.20
CA LEU A 466 13.54 0.49 -21.31
C LEU A 466 13.78 1.63 -22.29
N ALA A 467 14.00 2.85 -21.80
CA ALA A 467 14.32 4.00 -22.64
C ALA A 467 15.61 3.76 -23.44
N GLY A 468 16.65 3.18 -22.84
CA GLY A 468 17.89 2.86 -23.54
C GLY A 468 17.70 1.84 -24.66
N ALA A 469 16.87 0.83 -24.44
CA ALA A 469 16.55 -0.17 -25.46
C ALA A 469 15.74 0.43 -26.62
N PHE A 470 14.68 1.18 -26.33
CA PHE A 470 13.83 1.79 -27.36
C PHE A 470 14.52 2.95 -28.10
N ALA A 471 15.38 3.73 -27.43
CA ALA A 471 16.22 4.72 -28.08
C ALA A 471 17.23 4.05 -29.04
N SER A 472 17.80 2.90 -28.65
CA SER A 472 18.69 2.12 -29.53
C SER A 472 17.94 1.67 -30.78
N TYR A 473 16.68 1.23 -30.62
CA TYR A 473 15.82 0.94 -31.76
C TYR A 473 15.55 2.17 -32.63
N TYR A 474 15.20 3.33 -32.07
CA TYR A 474 14.87 4.52 -32.86
C TYR A 474 16.04 4.98 -33.73
N TRP A 475 17.22 5.15 -33.12
CA TRP A 475 18.39 5.73 -33.76
C TRP A 475 19.23 4.74 -34.59
N ALA A 476 18.90 3.45 -34.60
CA ALA A 476 19.51 2.47 -35.50
C ALA A 476 19.10 2.75 -36.95
N VAL A 477 20.07 2.90 -37.86
CA VAL A 477 19.79 3.13 -39.29
C VAL A 477 19.45 1.79 -39.94
N ASN A 478 20.29 0.77 -39.74
CA ASN A 478 19.98 -0.60 -40.10
C ASN A 478 19.60 -1.40 -38.84
N LYS A 479 18.32 -1.76 -38.72
CA LYS A 479 17.80 -2.47 -37.53
C LYS A 479 18.43 -3.85 -37.31
N SER A 480 18.97 -4.47 -38.36
CA SER A 480 19.59 -5.80 -38.29
C SER A 480 21.03 -5.77 -37.77
N ASP A 481 21.82 -4.77 -38.15
CA ASP A 481 23.26 -4.69 -37.83
C ASP A 481 23.55 -3.76 -36.64
N ASP A 482 22.80 -2.66 -36.48
CA ASP A 482 23.09 -1.63 -35.47
C ASP A 482 22.49 -1.96 -34.09
N MET A 483 21.62 -2.97 -34.02
CA MET A 483 20.91 -3.32 -32.78
C MET A 483 21.65 -4.43 -32.01
N PRO A 484 21.96 -4.25 -30.71
CA PRO A 484 22.54 -5.31 -29.90
C PRO A 484 21.63 -6.55 -29.84
N ALA A 485 22.22 -7.75 -29.85
CA ALA A 485 21.48 -9.02 -29.80
C ALA A 485 20.49 -9.12 -28.63
N PHE A 486 20.84 -8.54 -27.47
CA PHE A 486 19.98 -8.44 -26.30
C PHE A 486 19.83 -6.96 -25.86
N PRO A 487 18.91 -6.18 -26.48
CA PRO A 487 18.84 -4.74 -26.25
C PRO A 487 18.53 -4.34 -24.81
N VAL A 488 17.63 -5.07 -24.15
CA VAL A 488 17.21 -4.79 -22.77
C VAL A 488 18.35 -5.07 -21.79
N PHE A 489 19.00 -6.24 -21.88
CA PHE A 489 20.12 -6.57 -21.00
C PHE A 489 21.34 -5.68 -21.25
N SER A 490 21.62 -5.34 -22.52
CA SER A 490 22.68 -4.39 -22.86
C SER A 490 22.39 -3.00 -22.29
N ALA A 491 21.15 -2.51 -22.40
CA ALA A 491 20.74 -1.25 -21.80
C ALA A 491 20.81 -1.28 -20.27
N LEU A 492 20.37 -2.37 -19.64
CA LEU A 492 20.46 -2.57 -18.19
C LEU A 492 21.92 -2.51 -17.71
N GLY A 493 22.81 -3.21 -18.42
CA GLY A 493 24.25 -3.19 -18.14
C GLY A 493 24.85 -1.79 -18.26
N ARG A 494 24.49 -1.02 -19.30
CA ARG A 494 24.91 0.38 -19.43
C ARG A 494 24.36 1.25 -18.30
N SER A 495 23.10 1.06 -17.93
CA SER A 495 22.45 1.79 -16.84
C SER A 495 23.14 1.57 -15.50
N LEU A 496 23.45 0.33 -15.14
CA LEU A 496 24.12 -0.02 -13.89
C LEU A 496 25.61 0.37 -13.89
N ARG A 497 26.31 0.17 -15.01
CA ARG A 497 27.76 0.41 -15.10
C ARG A 497 28.11 1.90 -15.11
N TYR A 498 27.36 2.71 -15.86
CA TYR A 498 27.71 4.11 -16.08
C TYR A 498 26.81 5.11 -15.36
N HIS A 499 25.55 4.75 -15.11
CA HIS A 499 24.52 5.74 -14.76
C HIS A 499 23.82 5.46 -13.42
N THR A 500 24.37 4.58 -12.58
CA THR A 500 23.85 4.32 -11.22
C THR A 500 23.77 5.59 -10.37
N GLY A 501 24.73 6.52 -10.49
CA GLY A 501 24.69 7.80 -9.79
C GLY A 501 23.50 8.67 -10.19
N THR A 502 23.18 8.71 -11.49
CA THR A 502 22.05 9.46 -12.03
C THR A 502 20.71 8.89 -11.55
N LEU A 503 20.59 7.56 -11.53
CA LEU A 503 19.43 6.86 -10.99
C LEU A 503 19.26 7.14 -9.49
N ALA A 504 20.36 7.08 -8.73
CA ALA A 504 20.38 7.36 -7.30
C ALA A 504 19.99 8.81 -6.99
N PHE A 505 20.48 9.78 -7.75
CA PHE A 505 20.16 11.19 -7.55
C PHE A 505 18.70 11.51 -7.85
N GLY A 506 18.18 11.09 -9.00
CA GLY A 506 16.78 11.33 -9.35
C GLY A 506 15.81 10.62 -8.40
N SER A 507 16.13 9.39 -7.96
CA SER A 507 15.34 8.67 -6.97
C SER A 507 15.42 9.27 -5.56
N LEU A 508 16.57 9.86 -5.18
CA LEU A 508 16.72 10.56 -3.90
C LEU A 508 15.78 11.77 -3.80
N ILE A 509 15.76 12.62 -4.82
CA ILE A 509 14.90 13.81 -4.86
C ILE A 509 13.43 13.39 -4.70
N LEU A 510 13.01 12.37 -5.44
CA LEU A 510 11.64 11.87 -5.37
C LEU A 510 11.30 11.29 -3.98
N SER A 511 12.25 10.60 -3.35
CA SER A 511 12.05 9.98 -2.04
C SER A 511 11.90 11.00 -0.93
N ILE A 512 12.68 12.08 -0.95
CA ILE A 512 12.56 13.19 0.01
C ILE A 512 11.16 13.79 -0.05
N ILE A 513 10.64 14.05 -1.26
CA ILE A 513 9.29 14.61 -1.46
C ILE A 513 8.21 13.66 -0.96
N GLN A 514 8.34 12.36 -1.22
CA GLN A 514 7.40 11.35 -0.76
C GLN A 514 7.35 11.26 0.77
N ILE A 515 8.50 11.36 1.43
CA ILE A 515 8.57 11.32 2.90
C ILE A 515 7.94 12.56 3.51
N ILE A 516 8.18 13.74 2.93
CA ILE A 516 7.50 14.96 3.38
C ILE A 516 5.99 14.81 3.22
N ARG A 517 5.51 14.23 2.11
CA ARG A 517 4.08 13.96 1.90
C ARG A 517 3.51 13.00 2.95
N VAL A 518 4.21 11.91 3.24
CA VAL A 518 3.79 10.96 4.29
C VAL A 518 3.77 11.62 5.67
N LEU A 519 4.75 12.47 5.97
CA LEU A 519 4.81 13.22 7.23
C LEU A 519 3.65 14.22 7.35
N LEU A 520 3.31 14.94 6.27
CA LEU A 520 2.15 15.84 6.25
C LEU A 520 0.84 15.09 6.47
N GLU A 521 0.71 13.87 5.93
CA GLU A 521 -0.45 13.01 6.16
C GLU A 521 -0.54 12.56 7.62
N TYR A 522 0.59 12.15 8.21
CA TYR A 522 0.68 11.79 9.62
C TYR A 522 0.34 12.96 10.55
N LEU A 523 0.87 14.16 10.27
CA LEU A 523 0.58 15.37 11.04
C LEU A 523 -0.90 15.75 10.97
N ASP A 524 -1.50 15.70 9.78
CA ASP A 524 -2.93 15.96 9.63
C ASP A 524 -3.77 14.97 10.44
N HIS A 525 -3.43 13.68 10.43
CA HIS A 525 -4.11 12.69 11.25
C HIS A 525 -3.99 12.99 12.75
N LYS A 526 -2.79 13.34 13.22
CA LYS A 526 -2.54 13.65 14.64
C LYS A 526 -3.21 14.95 15.10
N LEU A 527 -3.36 15.91 14.19
CA LEU A 527 -3.95 17.22 14.45
C LEU A 527 -5.48 17.25 14.23
N LYS A 528 -6.13 16.12 13.91
CA LYS A 528 -7.59 16.04 13.78
C LYS A 528 -8.33 16.46 15.06
N GLY A 529 -7.73 16.24 16.24
CA GLY A 529 -8.25 16.67 17.54
C GLY A 529 -8.03 18.15 17.87
N ALA A 530 -7.21 18.87 17.09
CA ALA A 530 -6.99 20.31 17.28
C ALA A 530 -7.99 21.13 16.44
N HIS A 531 -8.68 22.07 17.09
CA HIS A 531 -9.74 22.88 16.45
C HIS A 531 -9.23 24.12 15.68
N ASN A 532 -7.93 24.28 15.45
CA ASN A 532 -7.40 25.47 14.79
C ASN A 532 -7.63 25.43 13.26
N LYS A 533 -8.51 26.31 12.78
CA LYS A 533 -8.87 26.43 11.34
C LYS A 533 -7.66 26.80 10.47
N PHE A 534 -6.73 27.62 10.96
CA PHE A 534 -5.55 28.04 10.21
C PHE A 534 -4.60 26.86 9.93
N THR A 535 -4.35 26.01 10.94
CA THR A 535 -3.52 24.80 10.79
C THR A 535 -4.10 23.84 9.77
N LYS A 536 -5.42 23.63 9.77
CA LYS A 536 -6.11 22.79 8.77
C LYS A 536 -5.99 23.35 7.35
N PHE A 537 -6.15 24.66 7.19
CA PHE A 537 -5.95 25.32 5.89
C PHE A 537 -4.51 25.18 5.39
N LEU A 538 -3.51 25.43 6.24
CA LEU A 538 -2.09 25.32 5.90
C LEU A 538 -1.72 23.88 5.51
N LEU A 539 -2.16 22.88 6.27
CA LEU A 539 -1.91 21.47 5.95
C LEU A 539 -2.56 21.07 4.62
N CYS A 540 -3.78 21.53 4.35
CA CYS A 540 -4.44 21.30 3.05
C CYS A 540 -3.64 21.89 1.89
N CYS A 541 -3.17 23.14 2.03
CA CYS A 541 -2.33 23.81 1.03
C CYS A 541 -1.01 23.06 0.79
N LEU A 542 -0.29 22.71 1.87
CA LEU A 542 0.97 21.96 1.78
C LEU A 542 0.78 20.59 1.16
N LYS A 543 -0.27 19.84 1.53
CA LYS A 543 -0.59 18.54 0.92
C LYS A 543 -0.81 18.67 -0.58
N CYS A 544 -1.56 19.68 -1.02
CA CYS A 544 -1.80 19.96 -2.44
C CYS A 544 -0.48 20.32 -3.16
N CYS A 545 0.32 21.23 -2.61
CA CYS A 545 1.61 21.64 -3.18
C CYS A 545 2.60 20.48 -3.31
N PHE A 546 2.78 19.67 -2.27
CA PHE A 546 3.68 18.52 -2.30
C PHE A 546 3.16 17.39 -3.21
N TRP A 547 1.84 17.22 -3.33
CA TRP A 547 1.27 16.32 -4.32
C TRP A 547 1.56 16.77 -5.75
N CYS A 548 1.38 18.07 -6.05
CA CYS A 548 1.75 18.66 -7.33
C CYS A 548 3.26 18.54 -7.61
N LEU A 549 4.10 18.80 -6.60
CA LEU A 549 5.55 18.69 -6.70
C LEU A 549 5.98 17.25 -6.98
N GLU A 550 5.42 16.25 -6.29
CA GLU A 550 5.69 14.84 -6.56
C GLU A 550 5.36 14.48 -8.01
N LYS A 551 4.22 14.95 -8.53
CA LYS A 551 3.84 14.71 -9.93
C LYS A 551 4.79 15.38 -10.92
N CYS A 552 5.17 16.63 -10.66
CA CYS A 552 6.11 17.38 -11.48
C CYS A 552 7.49 16.70 -11.52
N ILE A 553 8.01 16.29 -10.35
CA ILE A 553 9.32 15.61 -10.26
C ILE A 553 9.27 14.22 -10.89
N LYS A 554 8.18 13.45 -10.75
CA LYS A 554 8.03 12.19 -11.49
C LYS A 554 8.07 12.39 -13.00
N PHE A 555 7.39 13.42 -13.50
CA PHE A 555 7.44 13.79 -14.92
C PHE A 555 8.85 14.19 -15.35
N LEU A 556 9.52 15.06 -14.58
CA LEU A 556 10.88 15.51 -14.88
C LEU A 556 11.87 14.33 -14.88
N ASN A 557 11.84 13.49 -13.84
CA ASN A 557 12.70 12.31 -13.71
C ASN A 557 12.53 11.37 -14.90
N ARG A 558 11.29 11.04 -15.28
CA ARG A 558 10.99 10.14 -16.41
C ARG A 558 11.64 10.64 -17.70
N ASN A 559 11.46 11.92 -18.02
CA ASN A 559 12.02 12.53 -19.23
C ASN A 559 13.54 12.72 -19.15
N ALA A 560 14.07 13.04 -17.97
CA ALA A 560 15.50 13.12 -17.73
C ALA A 560 16.17 11.76 -17.99
N TYR A 561 15.62 10.67 -17.47
CA TYR A 561 16.17 9.32 -17.69
C TYR A 561 16.17 8.92 -19.17
N ILE A 562 15.17 9.33 -19.95
CA ILE A 562 15.16 9.14 -21.41
C ILE A 562 16.34 9.90 -22.04
N MET A 563 16.56 11.16 -21.68
CA MET A 563 17.68 11.95 -22.21
C MET A 563 19.06 11.41 -21.78
N VAL A 564 19.18 10.89 -20.55
CA VAL A 564 20.38 10.18 -20.08
C VAL A 564 20.57 8.91 -20.91
N ALA A 565 19.51 8.15 -21.17
CA ALA A 565 19.59 6.93 -21.97
C ALA A 565 20.00 7.21 -23.43
N ILE A 566 19.69 8.40 -23.98
CA ILE A 566 20.14 8.82 -25.30
C ILE A 566 21.61 9.27 -25.24
N TYR A 567 21.96 10.19 -24.34
CA TYR A 567 23.25 10.91 -24.39
C TYR A 567 24.30 10.52 -23.36
N GLY A 568 23.94 9.84 -22.28
CA GLY A 568 24.85 9.49 -21.20
C GLY A 568 25.35 10.72 -20.43
N LYS A 569 24.56 11.80 -20.38
CA LYS A 569 24.85 13.00 -19.59
C LYS A 569 24.41 12.80 -18.13
N ASN A 570 24.92 13.64 -17.23
CA ASN A 570 24.47 13.69 -15.84
C ASN A 570 22.99 14.11 -15.71
N PHE A 571 22.40 13.86 -14.54
CA PHE A 571 20.97 14.05 -14.30
C PHE A 571 20.51 15.49 -14.58
N CYS A 572 21.16 16.50 -14.00
CA CYS A 572 20.71 17.89 -14.08
C CYS A 572 20.76 18.42 -15.52
N THR A 573 21.83 18.12 -16.27
CA THR A 573 21.93 18.52 -17.67
C THR A 573 20.89 17.80 -18.52
N ALA A 574 20.67 16.49 -18.31
CA ALA A 574 19.65 15.75 -19.04
C ALA A 574 18.22 16.21 -18.71
N ALA A 575 17.92 16.52 -17.45
CA ALA A 575 16.65 17.06 -17.01
C ALA A 575 16.36 18.43 -17.64
N ARG A 576 17.36 19.32 -17.67
CA ARG A 576 17.28 20.61 -18.35
C ARG A 576 17.03 20.43 -19.84
N ASP A 577 17.82 19.60 -20.51
CA ASP A 577 17.69 19.34 -21.96
C ASP A 577 16.31 18.79 -22.29
N ALA A 578 15.81 17.82 -21.50
CA ALA A 578 14.48 17.24 -21.64
C ALA A 578 13.39 18.32 -21.48
N PHE A 579 13.47 19.10 -20.42
CA PHE A 579 12.48 20.14 -20.13
C PHE A 579 12.42 21.20 -21.23
N LEU A 580 13.57 21.69 -21.70
CA LEU A 580 13.63 22.68 -22.79
C LEU A 580 13.09 22.10 -24.11
N LEU A 581 13.41 20.85 -24.45
CA LEU A 581 12.86 20.18 -25.64
C LEU A 581 11.33 20.08 -25.59
N LEU A 582 10.78 19.72 -24.44
CA LEU A 582 9.33 19.60 -24.26
C LEU A 582 8.64 20.96 -24.24
N MET A 583 9.20 21.98 -23.60
CA MET A 583 8.60 23.32 -23.53
C MET A 583 8.55 24.01 -24.90
N ARG A 584 9.56 23.80 -25.76
CA ARG A 584 9.54 24.29 -27.15
C ARG A 584 8.42 23.68 -27.98
N ASN A 585 8.01 22.45 -27.65
CA ASN A 585 6.97 21.71 -28.35
C ASN A 585 5.71 21.48 -27.50
N MET A 586 5.47 22.33 -26.49
CA MET A 586 4.53 22.07 -25.38
C MET A 586 3.11 21.70 -25.83
N ILE A 587 2.53 22.40 -26.83
CA ILE A 587 1.17 22.11 -27.29
C ILE A 587 1.07 20.72 -27.94
N ARG A 588 2.10 20.32 -28.71
CA ARG A 588 2.14 18.99 -29.33
C ARG A 588 2.36 17.91 -28.29
N VAL A 589 3.26 18.17 -27.34
CA VAL A 589 3.59 17.28 -26.21
C VAL A 589 2.38 17.05 -25.32
N ALA A 590 1.81 18.11 -24.74
CA ALA A 590 0.78 18.00 -23.72
C ALA A 590 -0.50 17.30 -24.24
N VAL A 591 -0.89 17.57 -25.48
CA VAL A 591 -2.11 16.96 -26.03
C VAL A 591 -1.87 15.49 -26.42
N LEU A 592 -0.70 15.18 -26.96
CA LEU A 592 -0.40 13.83 -27.45
C LEU A 592 -0.08 12.84 -26.32
N ASP A 593 0.62 13.29 -25.30
CA ASP A 593 0.87 12.54 -24.06
C ASP A 593 -0.45 12.12 -23.41
N LYS A 594 -1.36 13.09 -23.20
CA LYS A 594 -2.68 12.84 -22.58
C LYS A 594 -3.58 11.90 -23.39
N VAL A 595 -3.56 12.00 -24.72
CA VAL A 595 -4.34 11.09 -25.58
C VAL A 595 -3.79 9.67 -25.50
N THR A 596 -2.47 9.51 -25.53
CA THR A 596 -1.84 8.18 -25.45
C THR A 596 -2.13 7.53 -24.10
N ASP A 597 -1.95 8.27 -23.00
CA ASP A 597 -2.26 7.80 -21.65
C ASP A 597 -3.73 7.37 -21.53
N PHE A 598 -4.66 8.15 -22.09
CA PHE A 598 -6.08 7.81 -22.11
C PHE A 598 -6.36 6.52 -22.89
N LEU A 599 -5.78 6.34 -24.08
CA LEU A 599 -5.96 5.13 -24.88
C LEU A 599 -5.39 3.88 -24.19
N LEU A 600 -4.20 3.99 -23.61
CA LEU A 600 -3.59 2.91 -22.84
C LEU A 600 -4.38 2.62 -21.55
N PHE A 601 -5.01 3.62 -20.94
CA PHE A 601 -5.91 3.43 -19.80
C PHE A 601 -7.18 2.66 -20.19
N LEU A 602 -7.82 3.01 -21.33
CA LEU A 602 -8.97 2.27 -21.85
C LEU A 602 -8.62 0.78 -22.09
N GLY A 603 -7.44 0.50 -22.64
CA GLY A 603 -6.96 -0.88 -22.83
C GLY A 603 -6.85 -1.66 -21.52
N LYS A 604 -6.32 -1.03 -20.46
CA LYS A 604 -6.26 -1.63 -19.11
C LYS A 604 -7.66 -1.93 -18.57
N LEU A 605 -8.58 -0.97 -18.67
CA LEU A 605 -9.96 -1.15 -18.20
C LEU A 605 -10.69 -2.28 -18.92
N LEU A 606 -10.47 -2.42 -20.23
CA LEU A 606 -11.06 -3.48 -21.04
C LEU A 606 -10.57 -4.86 -20.56
N ILE A 607 -9.27 -5.04 -20.35
CA ILE A 607 -8.71 -6.31 -19.86
C ILE A 607 -9.26 -6.65 -18.47
N VAL A 608 -9.24 -5.68 -17.56
CA VAL A 608 -9.74 -5.84 -16.19
C VAL A 608 -11.25 -6.13 -16.19
N GLY A 609 -12.00 -5.46 -17.06
CA GLY A 609 -13.44 -5.68 -17.23
C GLY A 609 -13.75 -7.09 -17.73
N LEU A 610 -13.06 -7.57 -18.77
CA LEU A 610 -13.26 -8.92 -19.31
C LEU A 610 -12.94 -10.01 -18.27
N VAL A 611 -11.79 -9.90 -17.58
CA VAL A 611 -11.39 -10.84 -16.54
C VAL A 611 -12.33 -10.74 -15.32
N GLY A 612 -12.75 -9.53 -14.96
CA GLY A 612 -13.66 -9.28 -13.85
C GLY A 612 -15.07 -9.84 -14.09
N ILE A 613 -15.61 -9.68 -15.31
CA ILE A 613 -16.89 -10.28 -15.71
C ILE A 613 -16.81 -11.80 -15.65
N PHE A 614 -15.72 -12.38 -16.18
CA PHE A 614 -15.49 -13.82 -16.10
C PHE A 614 -15.41 -14.30 -14.64
N ALA A 615 -14.63 -13.61 -13.79
CA ALA A 615 -14.53 -13.92 -12.36
C ALA A 615 -15.88 -13.80 -11.64
N PHE A 616 -16.70 -12.79 -11.98
CA PHE A 616 -18.03 -12.63 -11.41
C PHE A 616 -18.94 -13.81 -11.74
N PHE A 617 -19.02 -14.21 -13.01
CA PHE A 617 -19.86 -15.36 -13.39
C PHE A 617 -19.37 -16.67 -12.80
N PHE A 618 -18.05 -16.83 -12.63
CA PHE A 618 -17.46 -18.01 -12.01
C PHE A 618 -17.75 -18.08 -10.50
N PHE A 619 -17.38 -17.06 -9.73
CA PHE A 619 -17.52 -17.07 -8.26
C PHE A 619 -18.96 -16.86 -7.77
N SER A 620 -19.85 -16.29 -8.59
CA SER A 620 -21.27 -16.15 -8.22
C SER A 620 -22.09 -17.43 -8.39
N GLY A 621 -21.56 -18.45 -9.09
CA GLY A 621 -22.28 -19.70 -9.34
C GLY A 621 -23.55 -19.56 -10.20
N ARG A 622 -23.82 -18.38 -10.79
CA ARG A 622 -25.06 -18.10 -11.55
C ARG A 622 -25.15 -18.81 -12.90
N VAL A 623 -24.05 -19.38 -13.37
CA VAL A 623 -23.97 -20.10 -14.64
C VAL A 623 -23.92 -21.60 -14.35
N LYS A 624 -24.91 -22.36 -14.85
CA LYS A 624 -25.03 -23.81 -14.66
C LYS A 624 -23.77 -24.60 -15.00
N ALA A 625 -22.92 -24.08 -15.90
CA ALA A 625 -21.66 -24.71 -16.29
C ALA A 625 -20.59 -24.74 -15.16
N PHE A 626 -20.73 -23.90 -14.13
CA PHE A 626 -19.74 -23.77 -13.05
C PHE A 626 -20.31 -24.01 -11.66
N GLU A 627 -21.59 -24.37 -11.55
CA GLU A 627 -22.30 -24.55 -10.28
C GLU A 627 -21.63 -25.61 -9.38
N ASP A 628 -21.22 -26.74 -9.94
CA ASP A 628 -20.55 -27.83 -9.20
C ASP A 628 -19.05 -27.60 -8.97
N THR A 629 -18.44 -26.63 -9.66
CA THR A 629 -17.00 -26.36 -9.62
C THR A 629 -16.66 -25.13 -8.77
N ALA A 630 -17.60 -24.20 -8.61
CA ALA A 630 -17.41 -22.98 -7.86
C ALA A 630 -17.38 -23.26 -6.34
N PRO A 631 -16.42 -22.70 -5.59
CA PRO A 631 -16.37 -22.88 -4.14
C PRO A 631 -17.54 -22.16 -3.45
N HIS A 632 -18.08 -22.75 -2.38
CA HIS A 632 -19.04 -22.10 -1.51
C HIS A 632 -18.33 -21.09 -0.59
N LEU A 633 -18.48 -19.80 -0.89
CA LEU A 633 -17.80 -18.71 -0.20
C LEU A 633 -18.77 -17.92 0.68
N HIS A 634 -18.30 -17.44 1.83
CA HIS A 634 -19.06 -16.49 2.65
C HIS A 634 -19.21 -15.14 1.95
N TYR A 635 -18.13 -14.68 1.30
CA TYR A 635 -18.07 -13.41 0.58
C TYR A 635 -17.49 -13.61 -0.82
N TYR A 636 -18.31 -14.09 -1.76
CA TYR A 636 -17.89 -14.34 -3.15
C TYR A 636 -17.30 -13.11 -3.87
N TRP A 637 -17.62 -11.88 -3.43
CA TRP A 637 -17.08 -10.64 -3.99
C TRP A 637 -15.60 -10.42 -3.65
N VAL A 638 -15.07 -11.05 -2.60
CA VAL A 638 -13.68 -10.85 -2.16
C VAL A 638 -12.69 -11.45 -3.15
N PRO A 639 -12.79 -12.74 -3.57
CA PRO A 639 -11.96 -13.27 -4.65
C PRO A 639 -12.09 -12.51 -5.96
N ILE A 640 -13.30 -12.05 -6.31
CA ILE A 640 -13.53 -11.24 -7.53
C ILE A 640 -12.74 -9.94 -7.44
N LEU A 641 -12.84 -9.21 -6.32
CA LEU A 641 -12.11 -7.97 -6.10
C LEU A 641 -10.60 -8.20 -6.22
N THR A 642 -10.08 -9.30 -5.67
CA THR A 642 -8.67 -9.66 -5.74
C THR A 642 -8.21 -9.95 -7.16
N VAL A 643 -9.02 -10.67 -7.95
CA VAL A 643 -8.74 -10.91 -9.37
C VAL A 643 -8.81 -9.60 -10.18
N VAL A 644 -9.76 -8.72 -9.90
CA VAL A 644 -9.90 -7.41 -10.56
C VAL A 644 -8.71 -6.50 -10.25
N VAL A 645 -8.33 -6.38 -8.97
CA VAL A 645 -7.18 -5.57 -8.55
C VAL A 645 -5.87 -6.17 -9.09
N GLY A 646 -5.69 -7.49 -8.97
CA GLY A 646 -4.51 -8.18 -9.47
C GLY A 646 -4.38 -8.10 -10.99
N SER A 647 -5.47 -8.26 -11.73
CA SER A 647 -5.48 -8.08 -13.19
C SER A 647 -5.16 -6.64 -13.59
N TYR A 648 -5.62 -5.64 -12.83
CA TYR A 648 -5.24 -4.25 -13.07
C TYR A 648 -3.73 -4.02 -12.86
N LEU A 649 -3.14 -4.60 -11.80
CA LEU A 649 -1.70 -4.49 -11.55
C LEU A 649 -0.87 -5.16 -12.67
N ILE A 650 -1.31 -6.34 -13.12
CA ILE A 650 -0.67 -7.06 -14.23
C ILE A 650 -0.77 -6.23 -15.52
N ALA A 651 -1.96 -5.80 -15.90
CA ALA A 651 -2.17 -4.96 -17.08
C ALA A 651 -1.39 -3.65 -16.98
N HIS A 652 -1.35 -3.02 -15.81
CA HIS A 652 -0.54 -1.82 -15.57
C HIS A 652 0.95 -2.08 -15.83
N GLY A 653 1.51 -3.20 -15.35
CA GLY A 653 2.89 -3.60 -15.60
C GLY A 653 3.21 -3.71 -17.09
N PHE A 654 2.41 -4.45 -17.84
CA PHE A 654 2.60 -4.63 -19.29
C PHE A 654 2.45 -3.32 -20.08
N PHE A 655 1.40 -2.55 -19.82
CA PHE A 655 1.17 -1.28 -20.50
C PHE A 655 2.19 -0.20 -20.10
N SER A 656 2.83 -0.31 -18.94
CA SER A 656 3.90 0.61 -18.54
C SER A 656 5.12 0.52 -19.47
N VAL A 657 5.44 -0.69 -19.97
CA VAL A 657 6.49 -0.88 -20.99
C VAL A 657 6.14 -0.13 -22.26
N TYR A 658 4.88 -0.25 -22.68
CA TYR A 658 4.37 0.41 -23.86
C TYR A 658 4.38 1.93 -23.71
N ALA A 659 3.95 2.45 -22.56
CA ALA A 659 4.00 3.88 -22.24
C ALA A 659 5.45 4.40 -22.24
N MET A 660 6.41 3.65 -21.68
CA MET A 660 7.83 4.02 -21.77
C MET A 660 8.36 4.00 -23.20
N CYS A 661 7.90 3.05 -24.03
CA CYS A 661 8.24 3.02 -25.46
C CYS A 661 7.71 4.28 -26.17
N VAL A 662 6.43 4.60 -26.01
CA VAL A 662 5.83 5.77 -26.67
C VAL A 662 6.55 7.05 -26.27
N ASP A 663 6.81 7.28 -24.99
CA ASP A 663 7.52 8.46 -24.51
C ASP A 663 8.93 8.56 -25.08
N THR A 664 9.65 7.43 -25.09
CA THR A 664 11.03 7.40 -25.61
C THR A 664 11.06 7.72 -27.09
N LEU A 665 10.20 7.08 -27.88
CA LEU A 665 10.10 7.34 -29.32
C LEU A 665 9.64 8.77 -29.57
N PHE A 666 8.74 9.30 -28.76
CA PHE A 666 8.24 10.67 -28.87
C PHE A 666 9.35 11.69 -28.60
N LEU A 667 10.16 11.52 -27.56
CA LEU A 667 11.31 12.40 -27.32
C LEU A 667 12.35 12.30 -28.44
N CYS A 668 12.68 11.08 -28.91
CA CYS A 668 13.58 10.89 -30.04
C CYS A 668 13.05 11.56 -31.31
N PHE A 669 11.73 11.48 -31.54
CA PHE A 669 11.06 12.14 -32.65
C PHE A 669 11.10 13.67 -32.57
N LEU A 670 10.85 14.27 -31.41
CA LEU A 670 10.95 15.71 -31.23
C LEU A 670 12.36 16.21 -31.53
N GLU A 671 13.35 15.41 -31.16
CA GLU A 671 14.75 15.72 -31.39
C GLU A 671 15.16 15.54 -32.87
N ASP A 672 14.66 14.48 -33.52
CA ASP A 672 14.81 14.25 -34.96
C ASP A 672 14.25 15.43 -35.78
N LEU A 673 13.15 16.04 -35.34
CA LEU A 673 12.61 17.26 -35.94
C LEU A 673 13.52 18.50 -35.82
N GLU A 674 14.30 18.61 -34.75
CA GLU A 674 15.22 19.74 -34.56
C GLU A 674 16.53 19.53 -35.33
N ARG A 675 17.00 18.28 -35.40
CA ARG A 675 18.32 17.93 -35.95
C ARG A 675 18.31 17.75 -37.46
N ASN A 676 17.25 17.13 -37.98
CA ASN A 676 17.19 16.73 -39.37
C ASN A 676 16.24 17.63 -40.16
N ASP A 677 16.57 17.86 -41.43
CA ASP A 677 15.80 18.71 -42.34
C ASP A 677 15.19 17.93 -43.51
N GLY A 678 15.47 16.62 -43.57
CA GLY A 678 15.02 15.74 -44.64
C GLY A 678 15.91 15.78 -45.88
N SER A 679 17.08 16.42 -45.86
CA SER A 679 18.09 16.28 -46.92
C SER A 679 18.68 14.87 -46.98
N ALA A 680 19.40 14.53 -48.06
CA ALA A 680 20.09 13.25 -48.19
C ALA A 680 21.15 13.06 -47.09
N GLU A 681 21.82 14.14 -46.69
CA GLU A 681 22.79 14.14 -45.59
C GLU A 681 22.13 14.06 -44.20
N ARG A 682 20.89 14.56 -44.06
CA ARG A 682 20.16 14.66 -42.78
C ARG A 682 18.70 14.18 -42.93
N PRO A 683 18.48 12.91 -43.25
CA PRO A 683 17.14 12.37 -43.43
C PRO A 683 16.40 12.29 -42.10
N TYR A 684 15.09 12.54 -42.10
CA TYR A 684 14.27 12.19 -40.95
C TYR A 684 14.25 10.67 -40.77
N LEU A 685 14.59 10.22 -39.56
CA LEU A 685 14.56 8.80 -39.16
C LEU A 685 13.17 8.35 -38.73
N MET A 686 12.28 9.31 -38.43
CA MET A 686 10.92 9.00 -38.03
C MET A 686 10.13 8.25 -39.13
N PRO A 687 9.12 7.46 -38.74
CA PRO A 687 8.37 6.62 -39.67
C PRO A 687 7.57 7.41 -40.70
N GLU A 688 7.39 6.82 -41.90
CA GLU A 688 6.73 7.49 -43.02
C GLU A 688 5.28 7.91 -42.71
N SER A 689 4.57 7.10 -41.94
CA SER A 689 3.22 7.40 -41.43
C SER A 689 3.19 8.72 -40.66
N LEU A 690 4.15 8.94 -39.76
CA LEU A 690 4.26 10.13 -38.94
C LEU A 690 4.73 11.34 -39.76
N ARG A 691 5.67 11.15 -40.69
CA ARG A 691 6.10 12.19 -41.64
C ARG A 691 4.92 12.72 -42.47
N LYS A 692 4.08 11.82 -43.00
CA LYS A 692 2.87 12.19 -43.76
C LYS A 692 1.90 13.01 -42.91
N VAL A 693 1.67 12.60 -41.66
CA VAL A 693 0.78 13.30 -40.72
C VAL A 693 1.30 14.70 -40.35
N LEU A 694 2.62 14.90 -40.36
CA LEU A 694 3.27 16.19 -40.06
C LEU A 694 3.60 17.02 -41.31
N ASN A 695 3.24 16.52 -42.49
CA ASN A 695 3.59 17.10 -43.79
C ASN A 695 5.10 17.35 -43.96
N LYS A 696 5.93 16.39 -43.51
CA LYS A 696 7.39 16.37 -43.70
C LYS A 696 7.75 15.28 -44.72
N LYS A 697 8.82 15.47 -45.49
CA LYS A 697 9.32 14.51 -46.48
C LYS A 697 10.85 14.51 -46.46
N ASN A 698 11.46 13.34 -46.67
CA ASN A 698 12.87 13.29 -47.05
C ASN A 698 12.94 13.61 -48.54
N LYS A 699 13.83 14.51 -48.92
CA LYS A 699 14.18 14.84 -50.30
C LYS A 699 14.88 13.62 -50.88
N ALA A 700 14.46 13.17 -52.06
CA ALA A 700 15.18 12.13 -52.79
C ALA A 700 16.55 12.67 -53.19
N GLU A 701 17.56 11.79 -53.23
CA GLU A 701 18.83 12.12 -53.89
C GLU A 701 18.53 12.55 -55.34
N PRO A 702 19.16 13.62 -55.86
CA PRO A 702 19.15 13.84 -57.29
C PRO A 702 19.78 12.61 -57.94
N ALA A 703 19.02 11.95 -58.82
CA ALA A 703 19.54 10.90 -59.67
C ALA A 703 20.69 11.50 -60.47
N HIS A 704 21.91 11.06 -60.18
CA HIS A 704 23.11 11.40 -60.94
C HIS A 704 23.28 10.43 -62.10
#